data_AF-A0A5J5V849-F1
#
_entry.id   AF-A0A5J5V849-F1
#
_cell.length_a   1.000
_cell.length_b   1.000
_cell.length_c   1.000
_cell.angle_alpha   90.00
_cell.angle_beta   90.00
_cell.angle_gamma   90.00
#
_symmetry.space_group_name_H-M   'P 1'
#
loop_
_entity.id
_entity.type
_entity.pdbx_description
1 polymer ?
#
loop_
_entity_poly.entity_id
_entity_poly.type
_entity_poly.pdbx_seq_one_letter_code
_entity_poly.pdbx_strand_id
1 'polypeptide(L)'
;MGFFYLFLLVLFSWSCHGLQTYQTQLLLQIRKHLEYPSQLQILDNYNGDLCNLSAMSNLTISCQDNFVTEFKIRGDKVANVSDFNGYAIPSKTLSKTFSIDSLVTTLTRLTSLKVLSLVSLGIWGPLPDKIHRLYSLEFLDLSSNFMFGSIPPQISRMVKLQTITLDGNYFNDTIPNTLDSLSNLSVLSFRGNRLKGQFPSSICRISSLKDVAMCHNKLSGKLPDLSSLTRLRVLDVRENRFDSELPVMPQGLVTALLAKNLFSGEIPAQFGVLSHLQHLDLSFNQLSGAPPSALFDLPSISYLNLASNVLSGSLPEHLTCGSKLGFVDISNNKLVGVLPSCLDNKSDKRVVKYGGNCLSTDGQQQHQGLYCKEANTRRSGRKIAVLVAIIVVSVLLLMLLAFGILILFQRCRPRRTFETHILQKVVQDNPTTGVSSEVLANARFISEVARLGTQGAPICRLFSMEELEEATNNFDSSMFMGEGFTGKLYKGRLENGTYVAIRSLTLQKKYSIQNLKVRLDFLSKLHHPHLVGLLGHCIAGGVQDDSGASKVFLVYDYVPNGNYRMHLSEKVLKWSDRLAILIDVAKAVHFLHTGVIPGVYNNRLKTNNILLDEHRLAKLSDYGMFIIMEENEKLEAKRESLKSRYLYLTCYLQKIPS
;
A
#
# COMPACT_ATOMS: atom_id res chain seq x y z
N MET A 1 -77.76 25.24 36.08
CA MET A 1 -77.89 24.84 34.66
C MET A 1 -77.20 25.90 33.83
N GLY A 2 -76.17 25.55 33.06
CA GLY A 2 -75.49 26.49 32.16
C GLY A 2 -73.98 26.69 32.36
N PHE A 3 -73.27 25.70 32.94
CA PHE A 3 -71.90 25.40 32.50
C PHE A 3 -71.99 24.76 31.10
N PHE A 4 -70.98 24.97 30.26
CA PHE A 4 -70.88 24.64 28.83
C PHE A 4 -71.44 25.73 27.90
N TYR A 5 -70.58 26.64 27.43
CA TYR A 5 -70.56 27.12 26.03
C TYR A 5 -69.50 28.20 25.73
N LEU A 6 -68.60 28.54 26.67
CA LEU A 6 -67.54 29.52 26.42
C LEU A 6 -66.10 28.97 26.56
N PHE A 7 -65.89 27.70 26.23
CA PHE A 7 -64.55 27.08 26.15
C PHE A 7 -64.23 26.48 24.77
N LEU A 8 -65.02 26.84 23.74
CA LEU A 8 -64.95 26.25 22.40
C LEU A 8 -64.50 27.23 21.30
N LEU A 9 -63.81 28.31 21.65
CA LEU A 9 -63.33 29.33 20.69
C LEU A 9 -61.82 29.63 20.77
N VAL A 10 -61.00 28.72 21.31
CA VAL A 10 -59.53 28.84 21.31
C VAL A 10 -58.81 27.58 20.77
N LEU A 11 -59.50 26.71 20.03
CA LEU A 11 -58.89 25.48 19.47
C LEU A 11 -58.61 25.51 17.96
N PHE A 12 -58.78 26.64 17.28
CA PHE A 12 -58.41 26.75 15.87
C PHE A 12 -57.75 28.09 15.55
N SER A 13 -56.44 28.18 15.83
CA SER A 13 -55.47 28.86 14.97
C SER A 13 -54.10 28.96 15.67
N TRP A 14 -53.46 27.84 15.95
CA TRP A 14 -52.00 27.77 15.93
C TRP A 14 -51.60 26.49 15.21
N SER A 15 -51.55 26.59 13.89
CA SER A 15 -50.73 25.72 13.06
C SER A 15 -49.26 25.96 13.44
N CYS A 16 -48.83 25.35 14.55
CA CYS A 16 -47.42 25.27 14.88
C CYS A 16 -46.82 24.14 14.03
N HIS A 17 -46.27 24.52 12.88
CA HIS A 17 -45.48 23.65 12.02
C HIS A 17 -44.13 23.35 12.70
N GLY A 18 -44.15 22.46 13.69
CA GLY A 18 -42.95 21.86 14.26
C GLY A 18 -42.81 20.44 13.73
N LEU A 19 -41.61 20.08 13.25
CA LEU A 19 -41.21 18.70 12.96
C LEU A 19 -41.84 17.73 13.98
N GLN A 20 -42.47 16.64 13.52
CA GLN A 20 -43.09 15.66 14.41
C GLN A 20 -42.07 15.27 15.49
N THR A 21 -42.37 15.49 16.77
CA THR A 21 -41.45 15.39 17.94
C THR A 21 -40.56 14.13 17.89
N TYR A 22 -41.07 13.07 17.26
CA TYR A 22 -40.38 11.85 16.90
C TYR A 22 -39.06 12.02 16.11
N GLN A 23 -39.03 12.78 15.00
CA GLN A 23 -37.82 12.88 14.15
C GLN A 23 -36.73 13.73 14.82
N THR A 24 -37.12 14.77 15.56
CA THR A 24 -36.21 15.51 16.44
C THR A 24 -35.54 14.56 17.44
N GLN A 25 -36.33 13.69 18.07
CA GLN A 25 -35.80 12.71 19.02
C GLN A 25 -34.84 11.71 18.34
N LEU A 26 -35.10 11.31 17.09
CA LEU A 26 -34.18 10.47 16.32
C LEU A 26 -32.85 11.18 16.03
N LEU A 27 -32.89 12.47 15.66
CA LEU A 27 -31.68 13.26 15.41
C LEU A 27 -30.86 13.45 16.69
N LEU A 28 -31.52 13.67 17.84
CA LEU A 28 -30.86 13.71 19.14
C LEU A 28 -30.25 12.34 19.53
N GLN A 29 -30.93 11.23 19.20
CA GLN A 29 -30.38 9.88 19.37
C GLN A 29 -29.16 9.65 18.46
N ILE A 30 -29.21 10.07 17.19
CA ILE A 30 -28.07 10.00 16.26
C ILE A 30 -26.90 10.80 16.81
N ARG A 31 -27.14 12.02 17.29
CA ARG A 31 -26.12 12.85 17.93
C ARG A 31 -25.46 12.14 19.12
N LYS A 32 -26.26 11.50 19.97
CA LYS A 32 -25.76 10.70 21.09
C LYS A 32 -24.93 9.51 20.62
N HIS A 33 -25.37 8.80 19.58
CA HIS A 33 -24.59 7.70 18.98
C HIS A 33 -23.26 8.17 18.40
N LEU A 34 -23.21 9.39 17.86
CA LEU A 34 -21.99 10.02 17.36
C LEU A 34 -21.15 10.69 18.45
N GLU A 35 -21.50 10.50 19.73
CA GLU A 35 -20.78 11.05 20.88
C GLU A 35 -20.70 12.58 20.91
N TYR A 36 -21.79 13.23 20.51
CA TYR A 36 -21.96 14.69 20.54
C TYR A 36 -20.86 15.44 19.76
N PRO A 37 -20.74 15.21 18.45
CA PRO A 37 -19.77 15.91 17.63
C PRO A 37 -20.05 17.42 17.66
N SER A 38 -19.01 18.25 17.60
CA SER A 38 -19.11 19.71 17.72
C SER A 38 -20.06 20.33 16.69
N GLN A 39 -20.11 19.73 15.49
CA GLN A 39 -20.99 20.12 14.39
C GLN A 39 -22.47 20.04 14.76
N LEU A 40 -22.85 19.19 15.74
CA LEU A 40 -24.22 19.01 16.20
C LEU A 40 -24.53 19.76 17.51
N GLN A 41 -23.63 20.60 18.03
CA GLN A 41 -23.89 21.40 19.24
C GLN A 41 -25.07 22.36 19.07
N ILE A 42 -25.39 22.79 17.84
CA ILE A 42 -26.55 23.65 17.57
C ILE A 42 -27.87 23.01 18.03
N LEU A 43 -27.93 21.66 18.10
CA LEU A 43 -29.09 20.93 18.59
C LEU A 43 -29.32 21.09 20.11
N ASP A 44 -28.37 21.65 20.88
CA ASP A 44 -28.54 21.89 22.32
C ASP A 44 -29.50 23.05 22.65
N ASN A 45 -29.47 24.11 21.83
CA ASN A 45 -30.10 25.39 22.15
C ASN A 45 -31.25 25.75 21.20
N TYR A 46 -31.62 24.84 20.30
CA TYR A 46 -32.53 25.16 19.22
C TYR A 46 -33.96 24.77 19.57
N ASN A 47 -34.74 25.79 19.97
CA ASN A 47 -36.19 25.69 20.20
C ASN A 47 -37.03 25.88 18.93
N GLY A 48 -36.39 25.97 17.75
CA GLY A 48 -37.03 26.22 16.46
C GLY A 48 -37.24 24.96 15.61
N ASP A 49 -37.71 25.15 14.36
CA ASP A 49 -37.86 24.07 13.38
C ASP A 49 -36.52 23.68 12.76
N LEU A 50 -36.07 22.44 12.98
CA LEU A 50 -34.78 21.91 12.52
C LEU A 50 -34.63 21.97 11.00
N CYS A 51 -35.76 22.02 10.29
CA CYS A 51 -35.81 22.11 8.84
C CYS A 51 -35.42 23.50 8.29
N ASN A 52 -35.36 24.52 9.14
CA ASN A 52 -34.98 25.89 8.79
C ASN A 52 -33.53 26.26 9.20
N LEU A 53 -32.73 25.29 9.64
CA LEU A 53 -31.32 25.50 9.90
C LEU A 53 -30.61 25.89 8.59
N SER A 54 -30.03 27.10 8.53
CA SER A 54 -29.22 27.48 7.37
C SER A 54 -28.06 26.51 7.22
N ALA A 55 -27.85 25.97 6.02
CA ALA A 55 -26.76 25.05 5.76
C ALA A 55 -25.42 25.66 6.21
N MET A 56 -24.75 24.99 7.14
CA MET A 56 -23.38 25.32 7.54
C MET A 56 -22.42 24.52 6.68
N SER A 57 -21.15 24.94 6.61
CA SER A 57 -20.13 24.23 5.82
C SER A 57 -19.99 22.75 6.19
N ASN A 58 -20.33 22.38 7.44
CA ASN A 58 -20.09 21.07 8.03
C ASN A 58 -21.36 20.33 8.48
N LEU A 59 -22.54 20.97 8.36
CA LEU A 59 -23.84 20.40 8.74
C LEU A 59 -24.93 20.87 7.77
N THR A 60 -25.71 19.94 7.24
CA THR A 60 -26.94 20.22 6.48
C THR A 60 -28.04 19.29 6.94
N ILE A 61 -29.18 19.85 7.32
CA ILE A 61 -30.41 19.12 7.62
C ILE A 61 -31.50 19.78 6.78
N SER A 62 -32.10 19.04 5.86
CA SER A 62 -33.18 19.54 5.01
C SER A 62 -34.40 18.63 5.17
N CYS A 63 -35.58 19.22 5.13
CA CYS A 63 -36.84 18.50 5.22
C CYS A 63 -37.74 18.77 4.02
N GLN A 64 -38.58 17.79 3.72
CA GLN A 64 -39.69 17.92 2.78
C GLN A 64 -40.96 17.42 3.49
N ASP A 65 -42.03 18.21 3.45
CA ASP A 65 -43.32 17.87 4.09
C ASP A 65 -43.18 17.50 5.58
N ASN A 66 -42.30 18.21 6.31
CA ASN A 66 -41.93 17.95 7.71
C ASN A 66 -41.24 16.59 7.97
N PHE A 67 -40.67 15.96 6.94
CA PHE A 67 -39.81 14.79 7.08
C PHE A 67 -38.37 15.12 6.72
N VAL A 68 -37.42 14.71 7.56
CA VAL A 68 -35.98 14.82 7.24
C VAL A 68 -35.67 14.02 5.97
N THR A 69 -35.23 14.73 4.92
CA THR A 69 -34.86 14.16 3.62
C THR A 69 -33.35 14.20 3.37
N GLU A 70 -32.64 15.11 4.03
CA GLU A 70 -31.20 15.26 3.91
C GLU A 70 -30.56 15.39 5.29
N PHE A 71 -29.51 14.62 5.52
CA PHE A 71 -28.69 14.67 6.72
C PHE A 71 -27.22 14.54 6.34
N LYS A 72 -26.49 15.65 6.37
CA LYS A 72 -25.06 15.70 6.05
C LYS A 72 -24.28 16.25 7.24
N ILE A 73 -23.24 15.53 7.64
CA ILE A 73 -22.26 15.98 8.62
C ILE A 73 -20.86 15.69 8.08
N ARG A 74 -19.99 16.69 8.20
CA ARG A 74 -18.55 16.52 8.04
C ARG A 74 -17.86 16.81 9.37
N GLY A 75 -17.30 15.76 9.96
CA GLY A 75 -16.49 15.83 11.17
C GLY A 75 -15.07 16.35 10.91
N ASP A 76 -14.24 16.21 11.94
CA ASP A 76 -12.85 16.67 12.02
C ASP A 76 -11.86 15.53 12.31
N LYS A 77 -12.34 14.28 12.41
CA LYS A 77 -11.50 13.14 12.77
C LYS A 77 -10.72 12.63 11.54
N VAL A 78 -9.41 12.45 11.71
CA VAL A 78 -8.52 12.00 10.63
C VAL A 78 -8.53 10.48 10.51
N ALA A 79 -9.04 9.96 9.38
CA ALA A 79 -9.12 8.53 9.10
C ALA A 79 -7.79 7.86 8.71
N ASN A 80 -6.73 8.63 8.45
CA ASN A 80 -5.48 8.07 7.93
C ASN A 80 -4.60 7.46 9.04
N VAL A 81 -4.71 6.14 9.21
CA VAL A 81 -3.84 5.32 10.07
C VAL A 81 -3.36 4.10 9.29
N SER A 82 -2.05 3.84 9.26
CA SER A 82 -1.47 2.69 8.53
C SER A 82 -2.04 1.35 9.01
N ASP A 83 -2.19 1.20 10.34
CA ASP A 83 -2.43 -0.09 11.00
C ASP A 83 -3.73 -0.12 11.81
N PHE A 84 -4.85 0.30 11.22
CA PHE A 84 -6.15 0.04 11.84
C PHE A 84 -6.46 -1.47 11.81
N ASN A 85 -6.70 -2.03 13.00
CA ASN A 85 -6.90 -3.46 13.26
C ASN A 85 -8.35 -3.81 13.64
N GLY A 86 -9.30 -2.88 13.43
CA GLY A 86 -10.71 -3.10 13.71
C GLY A 86 -11.16 -2.74 15.13
N TYR A 87 -10.34 -2.05 15.92
CA TYR A 87 -10.69 -1.58 17.27
C TYR A 87 -10.62 -0.06 17.38
N ALA A 88 -11.40 0.52 18.29
CA ALA A 88 -11.38 1.96 18.56
C ALA A 88 -9.96 2.48 18.87
N ILE A 89 -9.58 3.59 18.23
CA ILE A 89 -8.33 4.30 18.45
C ILE A 89 -8.65 5.60 19.21
N PRO A 90 -8.10 5.80 20.42
CA PRO A 90 -8.28 7.04 21.17
C PRO A 90 -7.95 8.27 20.33
N SER A 91 -8.74 9.34 20.45
CA SER A 91 -8.65 10.60 19.69
C SER A 91 -8.87 10.53 18.17
N LYS A 92 -8.95 9.33 17.56
CA LYS A 92 -9.15 9.17 16.11
C LYS A 92 -10.49 8.55 15.72
N THR A 93 -10.96 7.56 16.45
CA THR A 93 -12.29 6.97 16.24
C THR A 93 -13.31 7.52 17.25
N LEU A 94 -14.57 7.14 17.10
CA LEU A 94 -15.53 7.13 18.20
C LEU A 94 -15.09 6.10 19.26
N SER A 95 -15.59 6.25 20.47
CA SER A 95 -15.12 5.45 21.61
C SER A 95 -15.32 3.94 21.43
N LYS A 96 -14.74 3.16 22.33
CA LYS A 96 -14.96 1.70 22.38
C LYS A 96 -16.42 1.29 22.63
N THR A 97 -17.27 2.18 23.14
CA THR A 97 -18.70 1.91 23.36
C THR A 97 -19.57 2.24 22.16
N PHE A 98 -18.99 2.87 21.14
CA PHE A 98 -19.68 3.12 19.89
C PHE A 98 -20.13 1.82 19.23
N SER A 99 -21.34 1.84 18.66
CA SER A 99 -21.90 0.73 17.89
C SER A 99 -22.50 1.27 16.60
N ILE A 100 -21.87 0.93 15.47
CA ILE A 100 -22.40 1.24 14.14
C ILE A 100 -23.77 0.58 13.92
N ASP A 101 -24.00 -0.61 14.49
CA ASP A 101 -25.29 -1.28 14.40
C ASP A 101 -26.42 -0.48 15.07
N SER A 102 -26.14 0.11 16.24
CA SER A 102 -27.10 0.98 16.94
C SER A 102 -27.35 2.28 16.16
N LEU A 103 -26.28 2.91 15.66
CA LEU A 103 -26.38 4.11 14.82
C LEU A 103 -27.26 3.86 13.58
N VAL A 104 -26.96 2.80 12.82
CA VAL A 104 -27.73 2.44 11.62
C VAL A 104 -29.16 2.06 11.97
N THR A 105 -29.40 1.37 13.09
CA THR A 105 -30.77 1.06 13.55
C THR A 105 -31.58 2.34 13.75
N THR A 106 -31.00 3.37 14.38
CA THR A 106 -31.66 4.67 14.55
C THR A 106 -31.86 5.39 13.21
N LEU A 107 -30.84 5.40 12.33
CA LEU A 107 -30.94 6.01 11.00
C LEU A 107 -32.05 5.39 10.15
N THR A 108 -32.21 4.06 10.17
CA THR A 108 -33.24 3.36 9.37
C THR A 108 -34.67 3.72 9.74
N ARG A 109 -34.89 4.45 10.84
CA ARG A 109 -36.20 4.98 11.25
C ARG A 109 -36.53 6.33 10.58
N LEU A 110 -35.58 6.95 9.88
CA LEU A 110 -35.78 8.10 9.01
C LEU A 110 -36.09 7.62 7.59
N THR A 111 -37.29 7.07 7.38
CA THR A 111 -37.68 6.38 6.13
C THR A 111 -37.75 7.28 4.89
N SER A 112 -37.86 8.59 5.09
CA SER A 112 -37.91 9.59 4.01
C SER A 112 -36.53 10.12 3.60
N LEU A 113 -35.45 9.64 4.24
CA LEU A 113 -34.10 10.12 3.98
C LEU A 113 -33.67 9.75 2.55
N LYS A 114 -33.35 10.78 1.76
CA LYS A 114 -32.83 10.69 0.38
C LYS A 114 -31.32 10.90 0.34
N VAL A 115 -30.78 11.72 1.25
CA VAL A 115 -29.36 12.07 1.26
C VAL A 115 -28.78 11.85 2.66
N LEU A 116 -27.77 10.99 2.75
CA LEU A 116 -27.04 10.71 3.98
C LEU A 116 -25.55 10.88 3.73
N SER A 117 -24.91 11.80 4.47
CA SER A 117 -23.46 12.00 4.45
C SER A 117 -22.93 12.04 5.87
N LEU A 118 -22.07 11.10 6.24
CA LEU A 118 -21.44 11.00 7.56
C LEU A 118 -19.92 10.89 7.36
N VAL A 119 -19.26 12.02 7.11
CA VAL A 119 -17.86 12.05 6.67
C VAL A 119 -16.94 12.44 7.82
N SER A 120 -15.78 11.79 7.99
CA SER A 120 -14.76 12.21 8.96
C SER A 120 -15.22 12.23 10.42
N LEU A 121 -16.12 11.32 10.81
CA LEU A 121 -16.69 11.25 12.16
C LEU A 121 -16.01 10.22 13.06
N GLY A 122 -15.02 9.49 12.54
CA GLY A 122 -14.34 8.40 13.24
C GLY A 122 -15.25 7.20 13.50
N ILE A 123 -16.31 7.05 12.70
CA ILE A 123 -17.21 5.90 12.74
C ILE A 123 -16.40 4.65 12.41
N TRP A 124 -16.54 3.58 13.19
CA TRP A 124 -15.79 2.34 12.99
C TRP A 124 -16.68 1.11 13.18
N GLY A 125 -16.32 -0.01 12.56
CA GLY A 125 -17.12 -1.24 12.55
C GLY A 125 -17.55 -1.68 11.15
N PRO A 126 -18.15 -2.88 11.01
CA PRO A 126 -18.70 -3.35 9.76
C PRO A 126 -20.00 -2.61 9.39
N LEU A 127 -20.20 -2.32 8.10
CA LEU A 127 -21.45 -1.73 7.62
C LEU A 127 -22.59 -2.74 7.76
N PRO A 128 -23.59 -2.52 8.63
CA PRO A 128 -24.63 -3.52 8.90
C PRO A 128 -25.59 -3.72 7.72
N ASP A 129 -25.98 -4.97 7.47
CA ASP A 129 -26.91 -5.35 6.40
C ASP A 129 -28.23 -4.57 6.43
N LYS A 130 -28.72 -4.19 7.63
CA LYS A 130 -29.97 -3.42 7.82
C LYS A 130 -29.95 -2.03 7.18
N ILE A 131 -28.82 -1.54 6.68
CA ILE A 131 -28.71 -0.27 5.94
C ILE A 131 -29.70 -0.19 4.76
N HIS A 132 -30.04 -1.34 4.15
CA HIS A 132 -30.99 -1.41 3.04
C HIS A 132 -32.40 -0.91 3.37
N ARG A 133 -32.74 -0.76 4.66
CA ARG A 133 -34.02 -0.19 5.10
C ARG A 133 -34.13 1.31 4.81
N LEU A 134 -33.03 1.97 4.48
CA LEU A 134 -33.03 3.33 3.89
C LEU A 134 -33.38 3.24 2.39
N TYR A 135 -34.51 2.64 2.05
CA TYR A 135 -34.90 2.36 0.66
C TYR A 135 -35.17 3.61 -0.18
N SER A 136 -35.37 4.76 0.46
CA SER A 136 -35.56 6.07 -0.18
C SER A 136 -34.24 6.76 -0.56
N LEU A 137 -33.09 6.21 -0.14
CA LEU A 137 -31.80 6.87 -0.26
C LEU A 137 -31.33 6.94 -1.72
N GLU A 138 -30.93 8.14 -2.13
CA GLU A 138 -30.39 8.49 -3.44
C GLU A 138 -28.89 8.78 -3.36
N PHE A 139 -28.42 9.30 -2.22
CA PHE A 139 -27.02 9.65 -1.99
C PHE A 139 -26.54 9.10 -0.65
N LEU A 140 -25.46 8.30 -0.68
CA LEU A 140 -24.79 7.76 0.49
C LEU A 140 -23.30 8.10 0.47
N ASP A 141 -22.86 8.87 1.47
CA ASP A 141 -21.44 9.15 1.70
C ASP A 141 -21.04 8.78 3.13
N LEU A 142 -20.15 7.80 3.27
CA LEU A 142 -19.56 7.37 4.55
C LEU A 142 -18.03 7.53 4.55
N SER A 143 -17.52 8.41 3.69
CA SER A 143 -16.09 8.54 3.43
C SER A 143 -15.28 9.05 4.64
N SER A 144 -13.98 8.77 4.64
CA SER A 144 -13.03 9.18 5.69
C SER A 144 -13.46 8.72 7.08
N ASN A 145 -13.80 7.44 7.21
CA ASN A 145 -14.09 6.80 8.49
C ASN A 145 -13.21 5.56 8.67
N PHE A 146 -13.48 4.78 9.71
CA PHE A 146 -12.74 3.58 10.08
C PHE A 146 -13.59 2.31 9.85
N MET A 147 -14.48 2.32 8.86
CA MET A 147 -15.35 1.18 8.56
C MET A 147 -14.55 0.05 7.91
N PHE A 148 -14.84 -1.21 8.26
CA PHE A 148 -14.08 -2.37 7.78
C PHE A 148 -14.98 -3.58 7.47
N GLY A 149 -14.40 -4.67 7.00
CA GLY A 149 -15.16 -5.85 6.58
C GLY A 149 -15.68 -5.73 5.15
N SER A 150 -16.80 -6.37 4.87
CA SER A 150 -17.45 -6.36 3.56
C SER A 150 -18.40 -5.18 3.37
N ILE A 151 -18.61 -4.81 2.12
CA ILE A 151 -19.76 -4.00 1.72
C ILE A 151 -20.95 -4.99 1.65
N PRO A 152 -22.04 -4.80 2.41
CA PRO A 152 -23.13 -5.77 2.46
C PRO A 152 -23.84 -5.85 1.11
N PRO A 153 -24.04 -7.06 0.53
CA PRO A 153 -24.74 -7.22 -0.75
C PRO A 153 -26.15 -6.62 -0.77
N GLN A 154 -26.79 -6.51 0.38
CA GLN A 154 -28.13 -5.92 0.57
C GLN A 154 -28.19 -4.44 0.17
N ILE A 155 -27.05 -3.75 0.02
CA ILE A 155 -27.01 -2.39 -0.56
C ILE A 155 -27.66 -2.36 -1.96
N SER A 156 -27.62 -3.47 -2.69
CA SER A 156 -28.30 -3.66 -3.99
C SER A 156 -29.82 -3.46 -3.95
N ARG A 157 -30.45 -3.57 -2.76
CA ARG A 157 -31.90 -3.34 -2.59
C ARG A 157 -32.28 -1.86 -2.52
N MET A 158 -31.31 -0.97 -2.35
CA MET A 158 -31.53 0.48 -2.29
C MET A 158 -31.56 1.07 -3.71
N VAL A 159 -32.54 0.63 -4.50
CA VAL A 159 -32.62 0.85 -5.97
C VAL A 159 -32.70 2.32 -6.41
N LYS A 160 -32.94 3.25 -5.48
CA LYS A 160 -32.94 4.70 -5.74
C LYS A 160 -31.54 5.32 -5.67
N LEU A 161 -30.52 4.59 -5.21
CA LEU A 161 -29.16 5.11 -5.09
C LEU A 161 -28.62 5.57 -6.45
N GLN A 162 -28.15 6.81 -6.45
CA GLN A 162 -27.47 7.49 -7.55
C GLN A 162 -25.99 7.69 -7.23
N THR A 163 -25.63 7.82 -5.95
CA THR A 163 -24.25 8.02 -5.50
C THR A 163 -23.94 7.17 -4.29
N ILE A 164 -22.83 6.43 -4.37
CA ILE A 164 -22.24 5.70 -3.24
C ILE A 164 -20.77 6.09 -3.15
N THR A 165 -20.37 6.68 -2.02
CA THR A 165 -18.98 7.02 -1.72
C THR A 165 -18.59 6.43 -0.37
N LEU A 166 -17.63 5.50 -0.38
CA LEU A 166 -17.09 4.83 0.82
C LEU A 166 -15.58 5.07 0.93
N ASP A 167 -15.11 6.21 0.43
CA ASP A 167 -13.67 6.48 0.25
C ASP A 167 -12.94 6.58 1.58
N GLY A 168 -11.65 6.23 1.61
CA GLY A 168 -10.79 6.43 2.78
C GLY A 168 -11.31 5.69 4.01
N ASN A 169 -11.67 4.43 3.84
CA ASN A 169 -12.08 3.49 4.90
C ASN A 169 -11.14 2.27 4.90
N TYR A 170 -11.52 1.21 5.61
CA TYR A 170 -10.75 -0.03 5.76
C TYR A 170 -11.53 -1.27 5.30
N PHE A 171 -12.51 -1.11 4.39
CA PHE A 171 -13.19 -2.26 3.78
C PHE A 171 -12.16 -3.18 3.15
N ASN A 172 -12.18 -4.47 3.49
CA ASN A 172 -11.08 -5.41 3.25
C ASN A 172 -11.53 -6.74 2.64
N ASP A 173 -12.79 -6.81 2.22
CA ASP A 173 -13.36 -7.95 1.50
C ASP A 173 -13.55 -7.65 0.01
N THR A 174 -14.21 -8.55 -0.70
CA THR A 174 -14.61 -8.41 -2.10
C THR A 174 -15.78 -7.44 -2.28
N ILE A 175 -15.85 -6.82 -3.46
CA ILE A 175 -17.00 -5.99 -3.85
C ILE A 175 -18.15 -6.94 -4.25
N PRO A 176 -19.37 -6.76 -3.73
CA PRO A 176 -20.51 -7.61 -4.08
C PRO A 176 -20.79 -7.64 -5.57
N ASN A 177 -21.01 -8.83 -6.14
CA ASN A 177 -21.35 -8.98 -7.55
C ASN A 177 -22.86 -8.84 -7.84
N THR A 178 -23.60 -8.14 -6.97
CA THR A 178 -25.06 -7.95 -7.05
C THR A 178 -25.45 -6.47 -7.25
N LEU A 179 -24.48 -5.61 -7.57
CA LEU A 179 -24.71 -4.16 -7.71
C LEU A 179 -25.49 -3.79 -8.98
N ASP A 180 -25.69 -4.72 -9.92
CA ASP A 180 -26.44 -4.51 -11.16
C ASP A 180 -27.91 -4.12 -10.94
N SER A 181 -28.47 -4.40 -9.76
CA SER A 181 -29.81 -3.93 -9.37
C SER A 181 -29.92 -2.41 -9.22
N LEU A 182 -28.79 -1.71 -9.03
CA LEU A 182 -28.73 -0.26 -8.83
C LEU A 182 -28.74 0.50 -10.16
N SER A 183 -29.82 0.34 -10.93
CA SER A 183 -29.97 0.88 -12.30
C SER A 183 -29.91 2.41 -12.43
N ASN A 184 -30.02 3.16 -11.32
CA ASN A 184 -29.91 4.62 -11.27
C ASN A 184 -28.52 5.12 -10.85
N LEU A 185 -27.60 4.21 -10.51
CA LEU A 185 -26.30 4.56 -9.95
C LEU A 185 -25.44 5.31 -10.98
N SER A 186 -25.06 6.54 -10.66
CA SER A 186 -24.26 7.42 -11.50
C SER A 186 -22.82 7.53 -11.02
N VAL A 187 -22.59 7.46 -9.71
CA VAL A 187 -21.26 7.62 -9.09
C VAL A 187 -21.01 6.48 -8.12
N LEU A 188 -19.91 5.76 -8.31
CA LEU A 188 -19.45 4.69 -7.44
C LEU A 188 -17.99 4.91 -7.07
N SER A 189 -17.73 5.28 -5.82
CA SER A 189 -16.38 5.55 -5.32
C SER A 189 -16.08 4.71 -4.07
N PHE A 190 -15.03 3.90 -4.17
CA PHE A 190 -14.48 3.07 -3.08
C PHE A 190 -12.96 3.30 -2.90
N ARG A 191 -12.49 4.50 -3.21
CA ARG A 191 -11.06 4.86 -3.20
C ARG A 191 -10.43 4.66 -1.83
N GLY A 192 -9.16 4.25 -1.79
CA GLY A 192 -8.37 4.26 -0.55
C GLY A 192 -8.93 3.33 0.52
N ASN A 193 -9.18 2.09 0.12
CA ASN A 193 -9.64 1.01 1.00
C ASN A 193 -8.64 -0.16 0.95
N ARG A 194 -9.01 -1.32 1.49
CA ARG A 194 -8.24 -2.57 1.42
C ARG A 194 -8.98 -3.64 0.61
N LEU A 195 -9.89 -3.24 -0.28
CA LEU A 195 -10.75 -4.15 -1.04
C LEU A 195 -9.91 -5.08 -1.91
N LYS A 196 -10.32 -6.35 -2.01
CA LYS A 196 -9.57 -7.41 -2.68
C LYS A 196 -10.45 -8.18 -3.67
N GLY A 197 -9.84 -9.09 -4.43
CA GLY A 197 -10.56 -9.89 -5.42
C GLY A 197 -10.78 -9.15 -6.73
N GLN A 198 -11.69 -9.67 -7.56
CA GLN A 198 -11.91 -9.18 -8.92
C GLN A 198 -12.83 -7.95 -8.96
N PHE A 199 -12.71 -7.16 -10.03
CA PHE A 199 -13.72 -6.17 -10.38
C PHE A 199 -15.04 -6.87 -10.70
N PRO A 200 -16.16 -6.52 -10.05
CA PRO A 200 -17.42 -7.24 -10.24
C PRO A 200 -18.03 -6.92 -11.60
N SER A 201 -18.21 -7.94 -12.44
CA SER A 201 -18.74 -7.79 -13.80
C SER A 201 -20.18 -7.28 -13.84
N SER A 202 -20.95 -7.47 -12.76
CA SER A 202 -22.29 -6.89 -12.59
C SER A 202 -22.31 -5.36 -12.77
N ILE A 203 -21.24 -4.65 -12.38
CA ILE A 203 -21.14 -3.19 -12.58
C ILE A 203 -21.29 -2.81 -14.06
N CYS A 204 -20.84 -3.67 -14.99
CA CYS A 204 -20.91 -3.41 -16.43
C CYS A 204 -22.34 -3.36 -16.97
N ARG A 205 -23.34 -3.82 -16.20
CA ARG A 205 -24.76 -3.76 -16.56
C ARG A 205 -25.43 -2.45 -16.15
N ILE A 206 -24.75 -1.62 -15.38
CA ILE A 206 -25.29 -0.37 -14.84
C ILE A 206 -25.01 0.78 -15.84
N SER A 207 -25.83 0.86 -16.88
CA SER A 207 -25.66 1.84 -17.98
C SER A 207 -25.76 3.31 -17.56
N SER A 208 -26.25 3.61 -16.35
CA SER A 208 -26.32 4.95 -15.77
C SER A 208 -24.98 5.48 -15.25
N LEU A 209 -23.98 4.62 -15.03
CA LEU A 209 -22.71 5.01 -14.41
C LEU A 209 -21.95 6.04 -15.25
N LYS A 210 -21.50 7.09 -14.56
CA LYS A 210 -20.66 8.16 -15.11
C LYS A 210 -19.26 8.10 -14.53
N ASP A 211 -19.15 7.83 -13.22
CA ASP A 211 -17.87 7.86 -12.51
C ASP A 211 -17.68 6.58 -11.69
N VAL A 212 -16.58 5.88 -11.98
CA VAL A 212 -16.15 4.69 -11.24
C VAL A 212 -14.73 4.92 -10.73
N ALA A 213 -14.58 5.02 -9.41
CA ALA A 213 -13.31 5.25 -8.75
C ALA A 213 -13.03 4.18 -7.69
N MET A 214 -11.98 3.39 -7.90
CA MET A 214 -11.57 2.29 -7.02
C MET A 214 -10.06 2.30 -6.77
N CYS A 215 -9.40 3.45 -6.98
CA CYS A 215 -7.96 3.54 -6.85
C CYS A 215 -7.47 3.34 -5.40
N HIS A 216 -6.21 2.94 -5.25
CA HIS A 216 -5.58 2.64 -3.96
C HIS A 216 -6.33 1.54 -3.20
N ASN A 217 -6.39 0.35 -3.80
CA ASN A 217 -6.99 -0.85 -3.23
C ASN A 217 -6.09 -2.08 -3.52
N LYS A 218 -6.60 -3.29 -3.28
CA LYS A 218 -5.92 -4.57 -3.57
C LYS A 218 -6.70 -5.41 -4.59
N LEU A 219 -7.47 -4.77 -5.48
CA LEU A 219 -8.23 -5.45 -6.53
C LEU A 219 -7.28 -6.10 -7.54
N SER A 220 -7.65 -7.25 -8.09
CA SER A 220 -6.79 -8.06 -8.94
C SER A 220 -7.56 -8.78 -10.06
N GLY A 221 -6.84 -9.45 -10.97
CA GLY A 221 -7.45 -10.13 -12.10
C GLY A 221 -7.74 -9.21 -13.28
N LYS A 222 -8.43 -9.74 -14.28
CA LYS A 222 -8.78 -9.04 -15.51
C LYS A 222 -9.92 -8.03 -15.29
N LEU A 223 -9.77 -6.82 -15.85
CA LEU A 223 -10.90 -5.89 -15.99
C LEU A 223 -11.88 -6.40 -17.07
N PRO A 224 -13.19 -6.45 -16.78
CA PRO A 224 -14.19 -6.84 -17.77
C PRO A 224 -14.29 -5.81 -18.90
N ASP A 225 -14.97 -6.21 -19.98
CA ASP A 225 -15.34 -5.29 -21.06
C ASP A 225 -16.24 -4.18 -20.51
N LEU A 226 -15.84 -2.92 -20.70
CA LEU A 226 -16.53 -1.73 -20.20
C LEU A 226 -17.32 -1.01 -21.31
N SER A 227 -17.35 -1.55 -22.53
CA SER A 227 -18.01 -0.93 -23.69
C SER A 227 -19.50 -0.69 -23.49
N SER A 228 -20.17 -1.51 -22.67
CA SER A 228 -21.59 -1.36 -22.31
C SER A 228 -21.88 -0.13 -21.44
N LEU A 229 -20.88 0.42 -20.75
CA LEU A 229 -21.01 1.59 -19.89
C LEU A 229 -20.98 2.89 -20.71
N THR A 230 -21.98 3.06 -21.57
CA THR A 230 -22.05 4.14 -22.57
C THR A 230 -22.04 5.56 -22.00
N ARG A 231 -22.41 5.73 -20.72
CA ARG A 231 -22.38 7.02 -20.01
C ARG A 231 -21.13 7.26 -19.18
N LEU A 232 -20.21 6.28 -19.10
CA LEU A 232 -18.99 6.37 -18.30
C LEU A 232 -18.09 7.48 -18.85
N ARG A 233 -17.73 8.41 -17.97
CA ARG A 233 -16.84 9.54 -18.24
C ARG A 233 -15.52 9.40 -17.52
N VAL A 234 -15.52 8.90 -16.28
CA VAL A 234 -14.32 8.74 -15.46
C VAL A 234 -14.17 7.31 -14.98
N LEU A 235 -13.00 6.72 -15.27
CA LEU A 235 -12.54 5.47 -14.71
C LEU A 235 -11.20 5.69 -13.99
N ASP A 236 -11.17 5.47 -12.68
CA ASP A 236 -9.93 5.52 -11.90
C ASP A 236 -9.72 4.21 -11.12
N VAL A 237 -8.78 3.40 -11.59
CA VAL A 237 -8.41 2.09 -11.02
C VAL A 237 -6.92 2.04 -10.66
N ARG A 238 -6.26 3.20 -10.55
CA ARG A 238 -4.83 3.29 -10.22
C ARG A 238 -4.48 2.59 -8.92
N GLU A 239 -3.24 2.14 -8.78
CA GLU A 239 -2.72 1.58 -7.53
C GLU A 239 -3.56 0.39 -7.04
N ASN A 240 -3.67 -0.60 -7.92
CA ASN A 240 -4.28 -1.90 -7.66
C ASN A 240 -3.34 -3.01 -8.16
N ARG A 241 -3.85 -4.23 -8.32
CA ARG A 241 -3.14 -5.39 -8.83
C ARG A 241 -3.85 -5.98 -10.04
N PHE A 242 -4.55 -5.15 -10.82
CA PHE A 242 -5.20 -5.60 -12.05
C PHE A 242 -4.15 -6.13 -13.02
N ASP A 243 -4.39 -7.32 -13.54
CA ASP A 243 -3.50 -8.03 -14.45
C ASP A 243 -4.17 -8.23 -15.81
N SER A 244 -3.53 -8.99 -16.70
CA SER A 244 -4.04 -9.29 -18.04
C SER A 244 -4.06 -8.06 -18.96
N GLU A 245 -4.74 -8.16 -20.10
CA GLU A 245 -4.82 -7.12 -21.12
C GLU A 245 -5.78 -5.97 -20.73
N LEU A 246 -5.55 -4.79 -21.29
CA LEU A 246 -6.46 -3.64 -21.14
C LEU A 246 -7.87 -3.97 -21.67
N PRO A 247 -8.95 -3.54 -20.98
CA PRO A 247 -10.30 -3.82 -21.43
C PRO A 247 -10.70 -2.92 -22.61
N VAL A 248 -11.77 -3.31 -23.31
CA VAL A 248 -12.43 -2.43 -24.28
C VAL A 248 -13.12 -1.30 -23.51
N MET A 249 -12.86 -0.06 -23.93
CA MET A 249 -13.37 1.15 -23.28
C MET A 249 -14.61 1.69 -24.01
N PRO A 250 -15.55 2.34 -23.29
CA PRO A 250 -16.68 3.00 -23.92
C PRO A 250 -16.27 4.29 -24.64
N GLN A 251 -16.94 4.60 -25.75
CA GLN A 251 -16.63 5.75 -26.62
C GLN A 251 -16.76 7.12 -25.93
N GLY A 252 -17.60 7.21 -24.90
CA GLY A 252 -17.85 8.43 -24.13
C GLY A 252 -16.80 8.75 -23.06
N LEU A 253 -15.78 7.90 -22.88
CA LEU A 253 -14.80 8.04 -21.81
C LEU A 253 -13.97 9.31 -21.97
N VAL A 254 -13.82 10.06 -20.88
CA VAL A 254 -13.08 11.34 -20.83
C VAL A 254 -11.76 11.16 -20.07
N THR A 255 -11.79 10.40 -18.99
CA THR A 255 -10.63 10.19 -18.11
C THR A 255 -10.47 8.71 -17.80
N ALA A 256 -9.29 8.17 -18.12
CA ALA A 256 -8.92 6.79 -17.88
C ALA A 256 -7.59 6.75 -17.12
N LEU A 257 -7.64 6.40 -15.83
CA LEU A 257 -6.48 6.34 -14.95
C LEU A 257 -6.27 4.90 -14.49
N LEU A 258 -5.28 4.23 -15.10
CA LEU A 258 -4.98 2.80 -14.90
C LEU A 258 -3.55 2.55 -14.42
N ALA A 259 -2.83 3.62 -14.07
CA ALA A 259 -1.44 3.56 -13.64
C ALA A 259 -1.19 2.69 -12.40
N LYS A 260 0.05 2.19 -12.27
CA LYS A 260 0.50 1.36 -11.12
C LYS A 260 -0.39 0.12 -10.93
N ASN A 261 -0.45 -0.70 -11.97
CA ASN A 261 -1.11 -2.01 -11.98
C ASN A 261 -0.16 -3.04 -12.64
N LEU A 262 -0.68 -4.21 -13.00
CA LEU A 262 0.04 -5.29 -13.67
C LEU A 262 -0.52 -5.54 -15.09
N PHE A 263 -1.13 -4.53 -15.73
CA PHE A 263 -1.67 -4.68 -17.09
C PHE A 263 -0.54 -5.05 -18.07
N SER A 264 -0.81 -5.98 -18.97
CA SER A 264 0.14 -6.54 -19.93
C SER A 264 -0.48 -6.60 -21.32
N GLY A 265 0.27 -7.14 -22.31
CA GLY A 265 -0.19 -7.15 -23.70
C GLY A 265 0.03 -5.81 -24.39
N GLU A 266 -0.66 -5.57 -25.51
CA GLU A 266 -0.53 -4.35 -26.31
C GLU A 266 -1.60 -3.32 -25.92
N ILE A 267 -1.35 -2.04 -26.20
CA ILE A 267 -2.39 -1.01 -26.09
C ILE A 267 -3.35 -1.19 -27.27
N PRO A 268 -4.65 -1.49 -27.06
CA PRO A 268 -5.57 -1.78 -28.15
C PRO A 268 -5.75 -0.59 -29.09
N ALA A 269 -5.77 -0.84 -30.40
CA ALA A 269 -5.96 0.19 -31.42
C ALA A 269 -7.29 0.96 -31.25
N GLN A 270 -8.29 0.35 -30.61
CA GLN A 270 -9.57 0.95 -30.28
C GLN A 270 -9.43 2.17 -29.34
N PHE A 271 -8.34 2.30 -28.59
CA PHE A 271 -8.12 3.52 -27.81
C PHE A 271 -7.88 4.74 -28.73
N GLY A 272 -7.39 4.52 -29.95
CA GLY A 272 -7.18 5.55 -30.96
C GLY A 272 -8.46 6.14 -31.56
N VAL A 273 -9.64 5.63 -31.20
CA VAL A 273 -10.94 6.19 -31.64
C VAL A 273 -11.73 6.87 -30.51
N LEU A 274 -11.18 6.94 -29.29
CA LEU A 274 -11.84 7.54 -28.13
C LEU A 274 -11.79 9.08 -28.20
N SER A 275 -12.61 9.66 -29.07
CA SER A 275 -12.61 11.10 -29.41
C SER A 275 -12.88 12.05 -28.25
N HIS A 276 -13.51 11.58 -27.16
CA HIS A 276 -13.78 12.36 -25.95
C HIS A 276 -12.65 12.27 -24.91
N LEU A 277 -11.69 11.38 -25.09
CA LEU A 277 -10.63 11.11 -24.11
C LEU A 277 -9.71 12.32 -23.99
N GLN A 278 -9.58 12.83 -22.77
CA GLN A 278 -8.76 13.98 -22.40
C GLN A 278 -7.54 13.55 -21.58
N HIS A 279 -7.72 12.59 -20.68
CA HIS A 279 -6.67 12.13 -19.75
C HIS A 279 -6.53 10.62 -19.82
N LEU A 280 -5.36 10.15 -20.27
CA LEU A 280 -5.01 8.74 -20.29
C LEU A 280 -3.71 8.52 -19.51
N ASP A 281 -3.79 7.76 -18.42
CA ASP A 281 -2.62 7.35 -17.63
C ASP A 281 -2.53 5.83 -17.55
N LEU A 282 -1.59 5.26 -18.30
CA LEU A 282 -1.25 3.84 -18.34
C LEU A 282 0.12 3.56 -17.72
N SER A 283 0.71 4.54 -17.03
CA SER A 283 2.08 4.43 -16.53
C SER A 283 2.27 3.36 -15.46
N PHE A 284 3.50 2.86 -15.28
CA PHE A 284 3.80 1.82 -14.29
C PHE A 284 2.94 0.56 -14.46
N ASN A 285 3.00 -0.03 -15.64
CA ASN A 285 2.38 -1.31 -15.99
C ASN A 285 3.40 -2.20 -16.71
N GLN A 286 2.95 -3.29 -17.31
CA GLN A 286 3.75 -4.25 -18.10
C GLN A 286 3.32 -4.25 -19.57
N LEU A 287 2.80 -3.12 -20.07
CA LEU A 287 2.33 -2.99 -21.45
C LEU A 287 3.51 -3.08 -22.43
N SER A 288 3.27 -3.70 -23.57
CA SER A 288 4.26 -4.07 -24.57
C SER A 288 3.79 -3.69 -25.98
N GLY A 289 4.66 -3.88 -26.97
CA GLY A 289 4.36 -3.52 -28.35
C GLY A 289 4.44 -2.02 -28.60
N ALA A 290 4.17 -1.63 -29.85
CA ALA A 290 4.21 -0.24 -30.28
C ALA A 290 2.91 0.48 -29.87
N PRO A 291 3.00 1.67 -29.23
CA PRO A 291 1.83 2.48 -28.96
C PRO A 291 1.11 2.87 -30.27
N PRO A 292 -0.23 2.72 -30.36
CA PRO A 292 -0.97 3.17 -31.53
C PRO A 292 -0.76 4.67 -31.79
N SER A 293 -0.34 5.02 -33.01
CA SER A 293 -0.09 6.42 -33.42
C SER A 293 -1.30 7.32 -33.21
N ALA A 294 -2.51 6.80 -33.45
CA ALA A 294 -3.76 7.51 -33.27
C ALA A 294 -3.98 8.05 -31.84
N LEU A 295 -3.35 7.47 -30.81
CA LEU A 295 -3.43 7.97 -29.43
C LEU A 295 -2.87 9.40 -29.29
N PHE A 296 -1.84 9.72 -30.06
CA PHE A 296 -1.16 11.01 -29.99
C PHE A 296 -1.94 12.11 -30.74
N ASP A 297 -2.87 11.72 -31.61
CA ASP A 297 -3.65 12.63 -32.47
C ASP A 297 -5.14 12.68 -32.11
N LEU A 298 -5.53 12.12 -30.96
CA LEU A 298 -6.91 12.19 -30.50
C LEU A 298 -7.36 13.65 -30.35
N PRO A 299 -8.59 14.01 -30.77
CA PRO A 299 -9.02 15.40 -30.87
C PRO A 299 -9.17 16.12 -29.52
N SER A 300 -9.39 15.35 -28.44
CA SER A 300 -9.59 15.88 -27.09
C SER A 300 -8.44 15.62 -26.14
N ILE A 301 -7.44 14.81 -26.52
CA ILE A 301 -6.39 14.37 -25.58
C ILE A 301 -5.54 15.56 -25.16
N SER A 302 -5.39 15.75 -23.85
CA SER A 302 -4.56 16.80 -23.24
C SER A 302 -3.42 16.24 -22.40
N TYR A 303 -3.61 15.05 -21.83
CA TYR A 303 -2.65 14.36 -20.98
C TYR A 303 -2.53 12.89 -21.40
N LEU A 304 -1.32 12.48 -21.79
CA LEU A 304 -0.99 11.12 -22.17
C LEU A 304 0.24 10.65 -21.40
N ASN A 305 0.08 9.65 -20.52
CA ASN A 305 1.19 9.07 -19.76
C ASN A 305 1.28 7.56 -20.00
N LEU A 306 2.36 7.13 -20.64
CA LEU A 306 2.70 5.74 -20.98
C LEU A 306 4.01 5.29 -20.30
N ALA A 307 4.53 6.10 -19.37
CA ALA A 307 5.84 5.91 -18.78
C ALA A 307 5.98 4.60 -18.01
N SER A 308 7.21 4.10 -17.87
CA SER A 308 7.51 2.92 -17.03
C SER A 308 6.69 1.69 -17.44
N ASN A 309 6.80 1.30 -18.71
CA ASN A 309 6.23 0.09 -19.28
C ASN A 309 7.34 -0.69 -20.03
N VAL A 310 6.98 -1.69 -20.83
CA VAL A 310 7.89 -2.41 -21.74
C VAL A 310 7.52 -2.17 -23.20
N LEU A 311 6.96 -0.99 -23.52
CA LEU A 311 6.55 -0.59 -24.87
C LEU A 311 7.77 -0.58 -25.78
N SER A 312 7.63 -1.11 -26.99
CA SER A 312 8.74 -1.32 -27.92
C SER A 312 8.37 -0.92 -29.35
N GLY A 313 9.29 -1.09 -30.30
CA GLY A 313 9.10 -0.62 -31.66
C GLY A 313 9.36 0.88 -31.82
N SER A 314 9.00 1.43 -32.97
CA SER A 314 9.24 2.83 -33.30
C SER A 314 7.92 3.59 -33.47
N LEU A 315 7.95 4.87 -33.12
CA LEU A 315 6.86 5.79 -33.47
C LEU A 315 7.10 6.31 -34.91
N PRO A 316 6.05 6.52 -35.72
CA PRO A 316 6.21 7.06 -37.07
C PRO A 316 6.86 8.45 -37.06
N GLU A 317 7.85 8.69 -37.92
CA GLU A 317 8.56 9.98 -37.99
C GLU A 317 7.61 11.16 -38.32
N HIS A 318 6.64 10.91 -39.19
CA HIS A 318 5.60 11.87 -39.60
C HIS A 318 4.32 11.77 -38.76
N LEU A 319 4.43 11.40 -37.48
CA LEU A 319 3.29 11.39 -36.55
C LEU A 319 2.67 12.78 -36.42
N THR A 320 1.35 12.87 -36.53
CA THR A 320 0.57 14.05 -36.16
C THR A 320 0.23 14.00 -34.68
N CYS A 321 0.20 15.16 -34.06
CA CYS A 321 -0.08 15.33 -32.65
C CYS A 321 -1.31 16.22 -32.47
N GLY A 322 -2.25 15.81 -31.63
CA GLY A 322 -3.47 16.54 -31.37
C GLY A 322 -3.18 17.94 -30.82
N SER A 323 -3.97 18.92 -31.22
CA SER A 323 -3.73 20.35 -30.89
C SER A 323 -3.88 20.67 -29.39
N LYS A 324 -4.66 19.88 -28.67
CA LYS A 324 -4.89 20.02 -27.21
C LYS A 324 -3.86 19.28 -26.36
N LEU A 325 -3.04 18.42 -26.96
CA LEU A 325 -2.09 17.59 -26.23
C LEU A 325 -0.99 18.46 -25.63
N GLY A 326 -1.01 18.58 -24.29
CA GLY A 326 -0.12 19.47 -23.52
C GLY A 326 0.92 18.71 -22.70
N PHE A 327 0.64 17.46 -22.31
CA PHE A 327 1.56 16.61 -21.57
C PHE A 327 1.67 15.22 -22.21
N VAL A 328 2.89 14.78 -22.48
CA VAL A 328 3.23 13.44 -22.98
C VAL A 328 4.39 12.87 -22.19
N ASP A 329 4.22 11.67 -21.63
CA ASP A 329 5.32 10.93 -21.00
C ASP A 329 5.39 9.52 -21.57
N ILE A 330 6.46 9.23 -22.33
CA ILE A 330 6.78 7.92 -22.89
C ILE A 330 8.09 7.38 -22.28
N SER A 331 8.58 7.97 -21.20
CA SER A 331 9.87 7.63 -20.58
C SER A 331 9.89 6.21 -20.02
N ASN A 332 11.10 5.67 -19.81
CA ASN A 332 11.34 4.35 -19.21
C ASN A 332 10.58 3.23 -19.92
N ASN A 333 10.87 3.07 -21.22
CA ASN A 333 10.30 2.05 -22.10
C ASN A 333 11.42 1.45 -22.97
N LYS A 334 11.06 0.73 -24.02
CA LYS A 334 11.98 0.11 -24.99
C LYS A 334 11.77 0.64 -26.41
N LEU A 335 11.30 1.88 -26.54
CA LEU A 335 11.06 2.51 -27.84
C LEU A 335 12.39 2.76 -28.55
N VAL A 336 12.39 2.54 -29.87
CA VAL A 336 13.56 2.68 -30.76
C VAL A 336 13.24 3.64 -31.90
N GLY A 337 14.26 4.05 -32.65
CA GLY A 337 14.11 4.97 -33.79
C GLY A 337 14.20 6.43 -33.37
N VAL A 338 13.65 7.32 -34.20
CA VAL A 338 13.73 8.77 -34.00
C VAL A 338 12.49 9.25 -33.25
N LEU A 339 12.64 10.27 -32.39
CA LEU A 339 11.50 10.94 -31.77
C LEU A 339 10.72 11.73 -32.84
N PRO A 340 9.40 11.52 -33.01
CA PRO A 340 8.62 12.23 -34.02
C PRO A 340 8.67 13.75 -33.80
N SER A 341 8.72 14.51 -34.90
CA SER A 341 8.88 15.98 -34.86
C SER A 341 7.82 16.70 -34.02
N CYS A 342 6.58 16.19 -33.97
CA CYS A 342 5.51 16.79 -33.17
C CYS A 342 5.68 16.62 -31.65
N LEU A 343 6.61 15.75 -31.23
CA LEU A 343 7.05 15.55 -29.85
C LEU A 343 8.43 16.16 -29.59
N ASP A 344 9.11 16.70 -30.61
CA ASP A 344 10.39 17.39 -30.47
C ASP A 344 10.15 18.77 -29.81
N ASN A 345 10.94 19.06 -28.76
CA ASN A 345 10.70 20.14 -27.79
C ASN A 345 10.97 21.56 -28.34
N LYS A 346 10.94 21.75 -29.66
CA LYS A 346 11.36 23.00 -30.32
C LYS A 346 10.31 24.10 -30.31
N SER A 347 9.11 23.85 -29.78
CA SER A 347 8.00 24.82 -29.80
C SER A 347 7.18 24.83 -28.51
N ASP A 348 7.80 25.08 -27.35
CA ASP A 348 7.30 25.67 -26.06
C ASP A 348 5.85 25.47 -25.55
N LYS A 349 5.03 24.60 -26.13
CA LYS A 349 3.60 24.42 -25.79
C LYS A 349 3.29 23.06 -25.17
N ARG A 350 4.21 22.09 -25.23
CA ARG A 350 3.99 20.72 -24.77
C ARG A 350 5.14 20.24 -23.91
N VAL A 351 4.81 19.66 -22.76
CA VAL A 351 5.78 18.97 -21.90
C VAL A 351 5.91 17.54 -22.39
N VAL A 352 7.09 17.18 -22.90
CA VAL A 352 7.39 15.83 -23.40
C VAL A 352 8.53 15.19 -22.61
N LYS A 353 8.29 13.99 -22.07
CA LYS A 353 9.28 13.17 -21.39
C LYS A 353 9.50 11.87 -22.16
N TYR A 354 10.74 11.58 -22.53
CA TYR A 354 11.07 10.42 -23.37
C TYR A 354 12.41 9.73 -22.99
N GLY A 355 13.05 10.16 -21.91
CA GLY A 355 14.26 9.54 -21.36
C GLY A 355 14.06 8.07 -20.99
N GLY A 356 15.16 7.31 -20.88
CA GLY A 356 15.09 5.88 -20.53
C GLY A 356 14.46 5.00 -21.62
N ASN A 357 14.56 5.39 -22.89
CA ASN A 357 14.24 4.56 -24.06
C ASN A 357 15.53 4.18 -24.81
N CYS A 358 15.43 3.79 -26.09
CA CYS A 358 16.55 3.58 -27.00
C CYS A 358 16.39 4.45 -28.26
N LEU A 359 15.94 5.69 -28.09
CA LEU A 359 15.72 6.63 -29.18
C LEU A 359 17.04 7.24 -29.67
N SER A 360 17.14 7.53 -30.97
CA SER A 360 18.27 8.25 -31.57
C SER A 360 18.04 9.76 -31.42
N THR A 361 18.49 10.34 -30.31
CA THR A 361 18.28 11.75 -29.95
C THR A 361 19.41 12.29 -29.07
N ASP A 362 19.74 13.57 -29.23
CA ASP A 362 20.84 14.25 -28.53
C ASP A 362 20.45 14.85 -27.16
N GLY A 363 19.17 14.77 -26.75
CA GLY A 363 18.62 15.62 -25.67
C GLY A 363 18.36 15.00 -24.28
N GLN A 364 18.15 13.68 -24.16
CA GLN A 364 17.86 13.01 -22.87
C GLN A 364 18.60 11.67 -22.77
N GLN A 365 18.99 11.24 -21.57
CA GLN A 365 19.68 9.97 -21.35
C GLN A 365 18.85 8.78 -21.86
N GLN A 366 19.40 8.05 -22.83
CA GLN A 366 18.82 6.84 -23.41
C GLN A 366 19.64 5.60 -23.00
N HIS A 367 19.01 4.44 -22.96
CA HIS A 367 19.68 3.16 -22.80
C HIS A 367 20.44 2.76 -24.08
N GLN A 368 21.53 2.01 -23.91
CA GLN A 368 22.24 1.41 -25.04
C GLN A 368 21.33 0.41 -25.78
N GLY A 369 21.43 0.35 -27.11
CA GLY A 369 20.53 -0.44 -27.95
C GLY A 369 20.47 -1.95 -27.64
N LEU A 370 21.46 -2.52 -26.94
CA LEU A 370 21.44 -3.91 -26.45
C LEU A 370 20.30 -4.17 -25.46
N TYR A 371 19.97 -3.21 -24.60
CA TYR A 371 18.84 -3.29 -23.65
C TYR A 371 17.49 -3.49 -24.35
N CYS A 372 17.34 -2.89 -25.55
CA CYS A 372 16.11 -2.95 -26.33
C CYS A 372 16.02 -4.17 -27.28
N LYS A 373 17.12 -4.85 -27.59
CA LYS A 373 17.14 -6.04 -28.48
C LYS A 373 16.65 -7.34 -27.83
N GLU A 374 16.72 -7.47 -26.50
CA GLU A 374 16.32 -8.71 -25.79
C GLU A 374 14.80 -9.03 -25.85
N ALA A 375 13.96 -8.09 -26.32
CA ALA A 375 12.52 -8.30 -26.41
C ALA A 375 12.09 -9.15 -27.64
N ASN A 376 12.86 -9.16 -28.73
CA ASN A 376 12.46 -9.83 -29.98
C ASN A 376 12.77 -11.34 -30.02
N THR A 377 13.71 -11.84 -29.22
CA THR A 377 14.17 -13.24 -29.27
C THR A 377 13.34 -14.20 -28.39
N ARG A 378 12.61 -13.71 -27.38
CA ARG A 378 11.84 -14.57 -26.46
C ARG A 378 10.54 -15.17 -27.06
N ARG A 379 10.02 -14.64 -28.17
CA ARG A 379 8.74 -15.12 -28.78
C ARG A 379 8.89 -16.46 -29.52
N SER A 380 10.11 -16.82 -29.96
CA SER A 380 10.38 -18.08 -30.67
C SER A 380 10.72 -19.25 -29.72
N GLY A 381 11.54 -19.00 -28.69
CA GLY A 381 12.00 -20.06 -27.77
C GLY A 381 10.90 -20.66 -26.87
N ARG A 382 9.87 -19.88 -26.52
CA ARG A 382 8.79 -20.33 -25.62
C ARG A 382 7.87 -21.36 -26.27
N LYS A 383 7.67 -21.32 -27.60
CA LYS A 383 6.88 -22.33 -28.32
C LYS A 383 7.60 -23.68 -28.38
N ILE A 384 8.92 -23.65 -28.59
CA ILE A 384 9.77 -24.85 -28.64
C ILE A 384 9.87 -25.50 -27.26
N ALA A 385 10.08 -24.69 -26.20
CA ALA A 385 10.18 -25.20 -24.83
C ALA A 385 8.87 -25.86 -24.33
N VAL A 386 7.71 -25.30 -24.70
CA VAL A 386 6.40 -25.90 -24.35
C VAL A 386 6.18 -27.23 -25.09
N LEU A 387 6.58 -27.32 -26.37
CA LEU A 387 6.47 -28.57 -27.13
C LEU A 387 7.35 -29.69 -26.54
N VAL A 388 8.58 -29.36 -26.13
CA VAL A 388 9.49 -30.31 -25.47
C VAL A 388 8.95 -30.74 -24.10
N ALA A 389 8.38 -29.83 -23.32
CA ALA A 389 7.79 -30.16 -22.02
C ALA A 389 6.60 -31.12 -22.14
N ILE A 390 5.72 -30.92 -23.15
CA ILE A 390 4.58 -31.82 -23.40
C ILE A 390 5.07 -33.22 -23.79
N ILE A 391 6.09 -33.32 -24.64
CA ILE A 391 6.68 -34.60 -25.03
C ILE A 391 7.26 -35.32 -23.82
N VAL A 392 8.04 -34.64 -22.97
CA VAL A 392 8.64 -35.24 -21.77
C VAL A 392 7.58 -35.75 -20.78
N VAL A 393 6.50 -34.97 -20.55
CA VAL A 393 5.40 -35.38 -19.66
C VAL A 393 4.64 -36.58 -20.24
N SER A 394 4.39 -36.61 -21.56
CA SER A 394 3.70 -37.73 -22.21
C SER A 394 4.51 -39.03 -22.17
N VAL A 395 5.84 -38.95 -22.31
CA VAL A 395 6.74 -40.11 -22.19
C VAL A 395 6.79 -40.61 -20.74
N LEU A 396 6.85 -39.72 -19.75
CA LEU A 396 6.80 -40.09 -18.33
C LEU A 396 5.48 -40.79 -17.96
N LEU A 397 4.36 -40.32 -18.51
CA LEU A 397 3.05 -40.93 -18.27
C LEU A 397 2.95 -42.35 -18.85
N LEU A 398 3.50 -42.57 -20.05
CA LEU A 398 3.55 -43.88 -20.69
C LEU A 398 4.45 -44.86 -19.92
N MET A 399 5.59 -44.38 -19.40
CA MET A 399 6.49 -45.18 -18.56
C MET A 399 5.83 -45.61 -17.24
N LEU A 400 5.06 -44.71 -16.61
CA LEU A 400 4.31 -45.03 -15.38
C LEU A 400 3.18 -46.03 -15.64
N LEU A 401 2.48 -45.92 -16.78
CA LEU A 401 1.46 -46.89 -17.18
C LEU A 401 2.07 -48.27 -17.45
N ALA A 402 3.20 -48.34 -18.16
CA ALA A 402 3.92 -49.58 -18.40
C ALA A 402 4.40 -50.22 -17.08
N PHE A 403 4.92 -49.42 -16.15
CA PHE A 403 5.34 -49.88 -14.83
C PHE A 403 4.16 -50.39 -13.97
N GLY A 404 3.00 -49.71 -14.04
CA GLY A 404 1.77 -50.17 -13.39
C GLY A 404 1.27 -51.52 -13.93
N ILE A 405 1.35 -51.74 -15.24
CA ILE A 405 1.01 -53.02 -15.88
C ILE A 405 1.99 -54.12 -15.44
N LEU A 406 3.29 -53.80 -15.33
CA LEU A 406 4.32 -54.73 -14.87
C LEU A 406 4.10 -55.19 -13.42
N ILE A 407 3.68 -54.28 -12.54
CA ILE A 407 3.30 -54.60 -11.15
C ILE A 407 2.04 -55.47 -11.10
N LEU A 408 1.07 -55.25 -12.00
CA LEU A 408 -0.13 -56.09 -12.09
C LEU A 408 0.19 -57.51 -12.56
N PHE A 409 1.14 -57.69 -13.49
CA PHE A 409 1.65 -59.02 -13.86
C PHE A 409 2.45 -59.71 -12.74
N GLN A 410 3.13 -58.94 -11.89
CA GLN A 410 3.84 -59.47 -10.73
C GLN A 410 2.92 -59.87 -9.57
N ARG A 411 1.68 -59.36 -9.51
CA ARG A 411 0.71 -59.67 -8.45
C ARG A 411 -0.12 -60.95 -8.66
N CYS A 412 0.08 -61.69 -9.74
CA CYS A 412 -0.66 -62.92 -10.08
C CYS A 412 0.18 -64.22 -10.04
N ARG A 413 1.08 -64.41 -9.06
CA ARG A 413 1.65 -65.73 -8.74
C ARG A 413 1.66 -66.02 -7.22
N PRO A 414 1.43 -67.28 -6.78
CA PRO A 414 1.11 -67.60 -5.39
C PRO A 414 2.33 -67.83 -4.47
N ARG A 415 2.09 -67.63 -3.16
CA ARG A 415 2.95 -67.70 -1.94
C ARG A 415 3.75 -69.00 -1.74
N ARG A 416 5.00 -68.89 -1.21
CA ARG A 416 5.52 -69.66 -0.04
C ARG A 416 6.94 -69.24 0.44
N THR A 417 6.99 -68.76 1.69
CA THR A 417 7.88 -69.05 2.86
C THR A 417 9.43 -69.16 2.83
N PHE A 418 9.99 -68.51 3.88
CA PHE A 418 11.15 -68.80 4.77
C PHE A 418 12.55 -68.14 4.56
N GLU A 419 12.86 -67.26 5.53
CA GLU A 419 14.08 -67.06 6.36
C GLU A 419 15.45 -66.47 5.88
N THR A 420 15.82 -65.39 6.59
CA THR A 420 17.12 -64.91 7.15
C THR A 420 18.38 -64.74 6.28
N HIS A 421 18.93 -63.51 6.20
CA HIS A 421 20.17 -63.07 6.87
C HIS A 421 20.65 -61.63 6.51
N ILE A 422 21.08 -60.94 7.56
CA ILE A 422 21.86 -59.69 7.81
C ILE A 422 22.82 -59.18 6.70
N LEU A 423 22.84 -57.86 6.38
CA LEU A 423 23.94 -56.88 6.64
C LEU A 423 23.87 -55.56 5.79
N GLN A 424 24.00 -54.42 6.48
CA GLN A 424 24.41 -53.03 6.12
C GLN A 424 24.31 -52.47 4.68
N LYS A 425 23.78 -51.23 4.54
CA LYS A 425 24.56 -49.95 4.46
C LYS A 425 23.80 -48.81 3.70
N VAL A 426 23.39 -47.78 4.45
CA VAL A 426 23.65 -46.31 4.26
C VAL A 426 23.34 -45.64 2.89
N VAL A 427 22.44 -44.64 2.93
CA VAL A 427 22.41 -43.35 2.17
C VAL A 427 21.90 -43.43 0.70
N GLN A 428 21.06 -42.55 0.13
CA GLN A 428 20.71 -41.13 0.32
C GLN A 428 19.34 -40.85 -0.37
N ASP A 429 18.42 -40.16 0.31
CA ASP A 429 17.26 -39.53 -0.36
C ASP A 429 17.63 -38.10 -0.77
N ASN A 430 17.46 -37.83 -2.07
CA ASN A 430 17.24 -36.50 -2.66
C ASN A 430 15.86 -35.97 -2.19
N PRO A 431 15.59 -34.64 -2.08
CA PRO A 431 15.34 -33.84 -3.28
C PRO A 431 15.79 -32.37 -3.25
N THR A 432 16.36 -31.97 -4.38
CA THR A 432 16.14 -30.71 -5.10
C THR A 432 15.06 -29.78 -4.53
N THR A 433 15.45 -28.55 -4.17
CA THR A 433 14.51 -27.44 -3.96
C THR A 433 15.01 -26.20 -4.70
N GLY A 434 14.25 -25.82 -5.73
CA GLY A 434 14.49 -24.64 -6.56
C GLY A 434 14.19 -23.35 -5.80
N VAL A 435 15.09 -22.39 -5.96
CA VAL A 435 15.00 -21.03 -5.42
C VAL A 435 14.07 -20.19 -6.30
N SER A 436 13.11 -19.49 -5.68
CA SER A 436 12.19 -18.57 -6.35
C SER A 436 12.87 -17.25 -6.71
N SER A 437 12.64 -16.78 -7.94
CA SER A 437 13.31 -15.64 -8.60
C SER A 437 12.83 -14.25 -8.16
N GLU A 438 12.42 -14.07 -6.91
CA GLU A 438 11.94 -12.75 -6.40
C GLU A 438 12.97 -12.00 -5.55
N VAL A 439 14.12 -12.63 -5.24
CA VAL A 439 15.18 -12.00 -4.42
C VAL A 439 16.24 -11.30 -5.27
N LEU A 440 16.38 -11.67 -6.55
CA LEU A 440 17.46 -11.16 -7.41
C LEU A 440 17.09 -9.85 -8.16
N ALA A 441 15.84 -9.40 -8.09
CA ALA A 441 15.37 -8.27 -8.91
C ALA A 441 15.53 -6.89 -8.24
N ASN A 442 15.81 -6.81 -6.94
CA ASN A 442 15.89 -5.53 -6.21
C ASN A 442 17.31 -4.94 -6.10
N ALA A 443 18.32 -5.50 -6.78
CA ALA A 443 19.72 -5.05 -6.67
C ALA A 443 20.20 -4.10 -7.79
N ARG A 444 19.31 -3.52 -8.59
CA ARG A 444 19.69 -2.48 -9.57
C ARG A 444 18.67 -1.35 -9.56
N PHE A 445 18.98 -0.28 -8.84
CA PHE A 445 18.73 1.14 -9.15
C PHE A 445 18.92 1.94 -7.86
N ILE A 446 20.19 2.30 -7.58
CA ILE A 446 20.52 3.38 -6.66
C ILE A 446 20.21 4.67 -7.42
N SER A 447 19.17 5.40 -7.04
CA SER A 447 18.84 6.68 -7.67
C SER A 447 19.68 7.82 -7.08
N GLU A 448 20.43 8.48 -7.95
CA GLU A 448 20.61 9.93 -8.13
C GLU A 448 19.87 10.89 -7.15
N VAL A 449 20.08 10.76 -5.84
CA VAL A 449 19.84 11.84 -4.84
C VAL A 449 21.09 12.07 -3.98
N ALA A 450 22.24 11.52 -4.41
CA ALA A 450 23.56 11.71 -3.80
C ALA A 450 24.43 12.74 -4.55
N ARG A 451 23.88 13.55 -5.47
CA ARG A 451 24.64 14.56 -6.24
C ARG A 451 24.57 15.98 -5.70
N LEU A 452 24.54 16.13 -4.38
CA LEU A 452 25.00 17.35 -3.70
C LEU A 452 25.79 16.94 -2.45
N GLY A 453 27.09 16.68 -2.63
CA GLY A 453 28.04 16.47 -1.52
C GLY A 453 28.93 15.23 -1.62
N THR A 454 29.64 15.00 -2.73
CA THR A 454 30.72 14.00 -2.77
C THR A 454 32.05 14.62 -2.34
N GLN A 455 32.39 14.48 -1.05
CA GLN A 455 33.77 14.30 -0.60
C GLN A 455 33.78 13.26 0.54
N GLY A 456 34.29 12.05 0.25
CA GLY A 456 34.91 11.18 1.26
C GLY A 456 34.05 10.18 2.07
N ALA A 457 33.00 9.56 1.52
CA ALA A 457 32.31 8.47 2.24
C ALA A 457 33.05 7.11 2.08
N PRO A 458 33.28 6.33 3.15
CA PRO A 458 33.97 5.03 3.06
C PRO A 458 33.13 3.99 2.31
N ILE A 459 33.78 3.24 1.41
CA ILE A 459 33.18 2.11 0.71
C ILE A 459 33.00 0.97 1.72
N CYS A 460 31.79 0.44 1.85
CA CYS A 460 31.51 -0.73 2.68
C CYS A 460 32.40 -1.92 2.29
N ARG A 461 33.26 -2.39 3.20
CA ARG A 461 34.26 -3.44 2.93
C ARG A 461 33.92 -4.79 3.56
N LEU A 462 34.48 -5.86 3.01
CA LEU A 462 34.41 -7.19 3.60
C LEU A 462 35.55 -7.34 4.62
N PHE A 463 35.22 -7.71 5.86
CA PHE A 463 36.19 -7.97 6.92
C PHE A 463 36.46 -9.47 7.02
N SER A 464 37.70 -9.86 7.34
CA SER A 464 38.01 -11.26 7.68
C SER A 464 37.68 -11.55 9.15
N MET A 465 37.54 -12.82 9.52
CA MET A 465 37.26 -13.16 10.92
C MET A 465 38.48 -12.85 11.80
N GLU A 466 39.68 -13.11 11.28
CA GLU A 466 40.96 -12.86 11.95
C GLU A 466 41.12 -11.36 12.28
N GLU A 467 40.75 -10.48 11.34
CA GLU A 467 40.79 -9.03 11.55
C GLU A 467 39.84 -8.58 12.68
N LEU A 468 38.66 -9.19 12.77
CA LEU A 468 37.70 -8.87 13.83
C LEU A 468 38.14 -9.44 15.19
N GLU A 469 38.75 -10.63 15.20
CA GLU A 469 39.33 -11.21 16.40
C GLU A 469 40.48 -10.34 16.92
N GLU A 470 41.40 -9.91 16.06
CA GLU A 470 42.48 -9.00 16.47
C GLU A 470 41.93 -7.67 16.98
N ALA A 471 40.98 -7.07 16.27
CA ALA A 471 40.39 -5.79 16.64
C ALA A 471 39.65 -5.82 17.99
N THR A 472 39.14 -6.99 18.39
CA THR A 472 38.35 -7.17 19.62
C THR A 472 39.08 -7.94 20.72
N ASN A 473 40.37 -8.23 20.53
CA ASN A 473 41.14 -9.12 21.41
C ASN A 473 40.42 -10.47 21.63
N ASN A 474 40.08 -11.12 20.53
CA ASN A 474 39.33 -12.38 20.44
C ASN A 474 37.95 -12.30 21.12
N PHE A 475 37.22 -11.23 20.85
CA PHE A 475 35.90 -10.94 21.43
C PHE A 475 35.88 -10.99 22.97
N ASP A 476 36.96 -10.52 23.60
CA ASP A 476 37.12 -10.52 25.05
C ASP A 476 36.00 -9.75 25.77
N SER A 477 35.72 -10.18 27.00
CA SER A 477 34.68 -9.58 27.85
C SER A 477 34.90 -8.09 28.13
N SER A 478 36.15 -7.60 28.14
CA SER A 478 36.47 -6.18 28.33
C SER A 478 36.04 -5.30 27.15
N MET A 479 35.89 -5.89 25.96
CA MET A 479 35.45 -5.20 24.75
C MET A 479 33.92 -5.27 24.56
N PHE A 480 33.20 -5.98 25.43
CA PHE A 480 31.77 -6.14 25.34
C PHE A 480 31.03 -4.85 25.75
N MET A 481 30.20 -4.32 24.85
CA MET A 481 29.41 -3.11 25.08
C MET A 481 27.96 -3.40 25.48
N GLY A 482 27.47 -4.62 25.23
CA GLY A 482 26.13 -5.04 25.60
C GLY A 482 25.55 -6.10 24.67
N GLU A 483 24.47 -6.74 25.11
CA GLU A 483 23.73 -7.74 24.34
C GLU A 483 22.28 -7.30 24.19
N GLY A 484 21.80 -7.31 22.95
CA GLY A 484 20.42 -7.00 22.60
C GLY A 484 19.75 -8.19 21.91
N PHE A 485 18.47 -8.02 21.58
CA PHE A 485 17.71 -9.01 20.81
C PHE A 485 18.35 -9.35 19.45
N THR A 486 19.08 -8.39 18.90
CA THR A 486 19.80 -8.50 17.63
C THR A 486 21.27 -8.88 17.87
N GLY A 487 21.58 -9.69 18.89
CA GLY A 487 22.92 -10.19 19.16
C GLY A 487 23.82 -9.30 20.03
N LYS A 488 25.10 -9.69 20.11
CA LYS A 488 26.11 -9.10 21.01
C LYS A 488 26.87 -7.98 20.32
N LEU A 489 27.20 -6.91 21.05
CA LEU A 489 27.92 -5.74 20.56
C LEU A 489 29.27 -5.60 21.26
N TYR A 490 30.32 -5.42 20.47
CA TYR A 490 31.71 -5.31 20.91
C TYR A 490 32.35 -4.04 20.38
N LYS A 491 33.23 -3.43 21.17
CA LYS A 491 34.11 -2.34 20.76
C LYS A 491 35.35 -2.94 20.15
N GLY A 492 35.68 -2.54 18.93
CA GLY A 492 36.90 -2.95 18.24
C GLY A 492 37.81 -1.76 17.97
N ARG A 493 39.11 -2.04 17.83
CA ARG A 493 40.09 -1.09 17.29
C ARG A 493 40.79 -1.75 16.10
N LEU A 494 40.54 -1.23 14.90
CA LEU A 494 41.17 -1.73 13.68
C LEU A 494 42.67 -1.41 13.66
N GLU A 495 43.44 -2.10 12.82
CA GLU A 495 44.90 -1.90 12.68
C GLU A 495 45.29 -0.45 12.42
N ASN A 496 44.50 0.27 11.64
CA ASN A 496 44.71 1.69 11.34
C ASN A 496 44.39 2.63 12.52
N GLY A 497 44.07 2.09 13.70
CA GLY A 497 43.74 2.82 14.92
C GLY A 497 42.29 3.25 15.04
N THR A 498 41.45 3.02 14.03
CA THR A 498 40.04 3.44 14.01
C THR A 498 39.20 2.59 14.97
N TYR A 499 38.41 3.24 15.82
CA TYR A 499 37.44 2.56 16.68
C TYR A 499 36.18 2.20 15.91
N VAL A 500 35.70 0.97 16.10
CA VAL A 500 34.50 0.44 15.45
C VAL A 500 33.57 -0.25 16.46
N ALA A 501 32.30 -0.33 16.12
CA ALA A 501 31.31 -1.11 16.85
C ALA A 501 30.95 -2.37 16.04
N ILE A 502 31.23 -3.55 16.58
CA ILE A 502 31.06 -4.84 15.90
C ILE A 502 29.87 -5.58 16.51
N ARG A 503 28.86 -5.85 15.71
CA ARG A 503 27.65 -6.57 16.12
C ARG A 503 27.67 -8.00 15.61
N SER A 504 27.66 -8.96 16.52
CA SER A 504 27.61 -10.40 16.24
C SER A 504 26.17 -10.91 16.20
N LEU A 505 25.75 -11.43 15.05
CA LEU A 505 24.43 -12.02 14.79
C LEU A 505 24.55 -13.52 14.56
N THR A 506 23.62 -14.30 15.11
CA THR A 506 23.50 -15.74 14.82
C THR A 506 22.26 -15.98 13.95
N LEU A 507 22.45 -16.49 12.73
CA LEU A 507 21.38 -16.79 11.78
C LEU A 507 21.07 -18.29 11.72
N GLN A 508 19.78 -18.63 11.65
CA GLN A 508 19.33 -20.03 11.49
C GLN A 508 19.45 -20.49 10.02
N LYS A 509 19.65 -21.80 9.82
CA LYS A 509 19.98 -22.53 8.56
C LYS A 509 19.01 -22.36 7.37
N LYS A 510 17.95 -21.54 7.50
CA LYS A 510 16.94 -21.29 6.44
C LYS A 510 17.33 -20.17 5.45
N TYR A 511 18.41 -19.42 5.69
CA TYR A 511 18.83 -18.34 4.80
C TYR A 511 19.90 -18.79 3.81
N SER A 512 19.65 -18.64 2.50
CA SER A 512 20.71 -18.74 1.50
C SER A 512 21.70 -17.58 1.66
N ILE A 513 23.00 -17.87 1.70
CA ILE A 513 24.08 -16.86 1.80
C ILE A 513 23.96 -15.78 0.70
N GLN A 514 23.47 -16.15 -0.49
CA GLN A 514 23.26 -15.22 -1.61
C GLN A 514 22.19 -14.15 -1.32
N ASN A 515 21.08 -14.50 -0.66
CA ASN A 515 20.03 -13.54 -0.25
C ASN A 515 20.54 -12.58 0.82
N LEU A 516 21.33 -13.08 1.78
CA LEU A 516 21.96 -12.26 2.81
C LEU A 516 22.91 -11.21 2.20
N LYS A 517 23.72 -11.59 1.21
CA LYS A 517 24.66 -10.66 0.55
C LYS A 517 23.94 -9.48 -0.13
N VAL A 518 22.80 -9.74 -0.79
CA VAL A 518 21.98 -8.68 -1.42
C VAL A 518 21.39 -7.73 -0.38
N ARG A 519 20.95 -8.25 0.77
CA ARG A 519 20.41 -7.47 1.89
C ARG A 519 21.47 -6.59 2.56
N LEU A 520 22.68 -7.13 2.73
CA LEU A 520 23.83 -6.39 3.26
C LEU A 520 24.30 -5.30 2.29
N ASP A 521 24.27 -5.57 0.98
CA ASP A 521 24.57 -4.58 -0.07
C ASP A 521 23.52 -3.46 -0.13
N PHE A 522 22.26 -3.73 0.24
CA PHE A 522 21.27 -2.68 0.40
C PHE A 522 21.53 -1.83 1.66
N LEU A 523 21.80 -2.48 2.79
CA LEU A 523 22.06 -1.78 4.06
C LEU A 523 23.31 -0.89 3.97
N SER A 524 24.34 -1.35 3.25
CA SER A 524 25.57 -0.59 3.01
C SER A 524 25.38 0.65 2.15
N LYS A 525 24.24 0.83 1.48
CA LYS A 525 23.96 2.03 0.66
C LYS A 525 23.24 3.11 1.46
N LEU A 526 22.80 2.81 2.68
CA LEU A 526 22.10 3.76 3.55
C LEU A 526 23.10 4.68 4.24
N HIS A 527 23.35 5.84 3.64
CA HIS A 527 24.25 6.85 4.19
C HIS A 527 23.51 8.16 4.45
N HIS A 528 23.57 8.63 5.69
CA HIS A 528 23.00 9.90 6.09
C HIS A 528 23.70 10.42 7.35
N PRO A 529 23.93 11.74 7.52
CA PRO A 529 24.67 12.29 8.66
C PRO A 529 24.12 11.91 10.04
N HIS A 530 22.80 11.69 10.12
CA HIS A 530 22.09 11.30 11.34
C HIS A 530 21.83 9.78 11.44
N LEU A 531 22.51 8.97 10.64
CA LEU A 531 22.56 7.51 10.78
C LEU A 531 23.96 7.07 11.20
N VAL A 532 24.06 6.01 12.00
CA VAL A 532 25.35 5.35 12.26
C VAL A 532 25.76 4.59 11.00
N GLY A 533 26.93 4.91 10.42
CA GLY A 533 27.37 4.32 9.16
C GLY A 533 27.76 2.85 9.30
N LEU A 534 27.38 2.03 8.32
CA LEU A 534 27.84 0.64 8.20
C LEU A 534 29.14 0.62 7.40
N LEU A 535 30.25 0.30 8.06
CA LEU A 535 31.58 0.22 7.47
C LEU A 535 31.84 -1.09 6.73
N GLY A 536 31.17 -2.17 7.12
CA GLY A 536 31.38 -3.47 6.50
C GLY A 536 30.73 -4.64 7.23
N HIS A 537 31.03 -5.84 6.74
CA HIS A 537 30.53 -7.08 7.32
C HIS A 537 31.52 -8.23 7.17
N CYS A 538 31.40 -9.23 8.04
CA CYS A 538 32.07 -10.52 7.95
C CYS A 538 31.03 -11.63 8.08
N ILE A 539 31.11 -12.67 7.24
CA ILE A 539 30.24 -13.85 7.32
C ILE A 539 31.13 -15.02 7.70
N ALA A 540 31.06 -15.44 8.96
CA ALA A 540 31.82 -16.58 9.45
C ALA A 540 31.06 -17.87 9.11
N GLY A 541 31.54 -18.57 8.08
CA GLY A 541 31.08 -19.91 7.72
C GLY A 541 31.90 -20.97 8.44
N GLY A 542 31.38 -21.50 9.55
CA GLY A 542 32.01 -22.60 10.26
C GLY A 542 31.73 -23.94 9.59
N VAL A 543 32.76 -24.48 8.93
CA VAL A 543 33.04 -25.91 8.93
C VAL A 543 33.30 -26.28 10.40
N GLN A 544 32.57 -27.24 10.97
CA GLN A 544 32.67 -27.73 12.37
C GLN A 544 32.07 -26.89 13.52
N ASP A 545 30.81 -26.47 13.42
CA ASP A 545 29.98 -26.25 14.62
C ASP A 545 28.68 -27.06 14.46
N ASP A 546 28.45 -28.03 15.36
CA ASP A 546 27.29 -28.96 15.37
C ASP A 546 25.92 -28.27 15.46
N SER A 547 25.88 -26.94 15.59
CA SER A 547 24.66 -26.15 15.69
C SER A 547 24.06 -25.75 14.33
N GLY A 548 24.80 -25.86 13.23
CA GLY A 548 24.29 -25.53 11.90
C GLY A 548 23.83 -24.07 11.73
N ALA A 549 24.31 -23.14 12.55
CA ALA A 549 23.98 -21.72 12.47
C ALA A 549 25.13 -20.91 11.84
N SER A 550 24.81 -19.96 10.95
CA SER A 550 25.82 -19.06 10.36
C SER A 550 25.94 -17.79 11.20
N LYS A 551 27.17 -17.37 11.55
CA LYS A 551 27.41 -16.12 12.26
C LYS A 551 27.72 -14.99 11.28
N VAL A 552 27.10 -13.83 11.49
CA VAL A 552 27.29 -12.62 10.69
C VAL A 552 27.71 -11.49 11.61
N PHE A 553 28.81 -10.83 11.28
CA PHE A 553 29.30 -9.67 12.00
C PHE A 553 29.08 -8.42 11.16
N LEU A 554 28.46 -7.40 11.75
CA LEU A 554 28.26 -6.08 11.14
C LEU A 554 29.17 -5.07 11.83
N VAL A 555 29.95 -4.33 11.03
CA VAL A 555 30.94 -3.36 11.53
C VAL A 555 30.41 -1.96 11.27
N TYR A 556 30.19 -1.20 12.32
CA TYR A 556 29.65 0.16 12.30
C TYR A 556 30.67 1.18 12.80
N ASP A 557 30.44 2.45 12.45
CA ASP A 557 31.12 3.58 13.08
C ASP A 557 30.94 3.53 14.60
N TYR A 558 32.04 3.72 15.35
CA TYR A 558 31.97 3.88 16.79
C TYR A 558 31.55 5.31 17.13
N VAL A 559 30.49 5.45 17.93
CA VAL A 559 29.97 6.74 18.36
C VAL A 559 30.28 6.93 19.86
N PRO A 560 31.19 7.86 20.23
CA PRO A 560 31.88 7.81 21.53
C PRO A 560 31.07 8.33 22.72
N ASN A 561 30.11 9.25 22.52
CA ASN A 561 29.34 9.83 23.64
C ASN A 561 28.17 8.94 24.10
N GLY A 562 28.12 7.67 23.68
CA GLY A 562 27.14 6.71 24.18
C GLY A 562 25.70 7.01 23.73
N ASN A 563 24.74 6.32 24.36
CA ASN A 563 23.33 6.41 24.00
C ASN A 563 22.55 7.45 24.83
N TYR A 564 21.47 7.96 24.24
CA TYR A 564 20.60 8.99 24.82
C TYR A 564 20.02 8.59 26.18
N ARG A 565 19.76 7.29 26.43
CA ARG A 565 19.26 6.82 27.73
C ARG A 565 20.24 7.12 28.88
N MET A 566 21.55 6.96 28.68
CA MET A 566 22.54 7.30 29.73
C MET A 566 22.51 8.79 30.04
N HIS A 567 22.33 9.63 29.03
CA HIS A 567 22.16 11.09 29.19
C HIS A 567 20.79 11.52 29.72
N LEU A 568 19.83 10.60 29.89
CA LEU A 568 18.60 10.88 30.63
C LEU A 568 18.74 10.53 32.11
N SER A 569 19.69 9.65 32.46
CA SER A 569 19.88 9.12 33.82
C SER A 569 20.99 9.83 34.60
N GLU A 570 22.09 10.22 33.95
CA GLU A 570 23.31 10.71 34.65
C GLU A 570 23.60 12.21 34.47
N LYS A 571 23.12 12.85 33.39
CA LYS A 571 23.31 14.29 33.12
C LYS A 571 21.97 14.93 32.73
N VAL A 572 21.62 16.07 33.31
CA VAL A 572 20.36 16.74 32.95
C VAL A 572 20.55 17.50 31.62
N LEU A 573 20.14 16.90 30.50
CA LEU A 573 20.10 17.58 29.21
C LEU A 573 19.08 18.73 29.23
N LYS A 574 19.49 19.91 28.73
CA LYS A 574 18.61 21.08 28.57
C LYS A 574 17.57 20.82 27.48
N TRP A 575 16.45 21.55 27.54
CA TRP A 575 15.37 21.42 26.56
C TRP A 575 15.82 21.70 25.12
N SER A 576 16.71 22.67 24.93
CA SER A 576 17.34 22.97 23.65
C SER A 576 18.05 21.74 23.06
N ASP A 577 18.81 21.02 23.90
CA ASP A 577 19.60 19.87 23.48
C ASP A 577 18.69 18.69 23.13
N ARG A 578 17.61 18.49 23.90
CA ARG A 578 16.60 17.46 23.62
C ARG A 578 15.86 17.71 22.32
N LEU A 579 15.55 18.97 22.03
CA LEU A 579 14.89 19.35 20.77
C LEU A 579 15.81 19.14 19.57
N ALA A 580 17.10 19.50 19.69
CA ALA A 580 18.09 19.24 18.65
C ALA A 580 18.20 17.73 18.35
N ILE A 581 18.29 16.90 19.39
CA ILE A 581 18.31 15.44 19.26
C ILE A 581 17.05 14.92 18.55
N LEU A 582 15.87 15.44 18.89
CA LEU A 582 14.62 15.03 18.25
C LEU A 582 14.58 15.40 16.76
N ILE A 583 15.04 16.60 16.41
CA ILE A 583 15.11 17.06 15.01
C ILE A 583 16.06 16.18 14.21
N ASP A 584 17.22 15.85 14.76
CA ASP A 584 18.22 14.99 14.11
C ASP A 584 17.68 13.57 13.88
N VAL A 585 16.99 12.99 14.86
CA VAL A 585 16.31 11.69 14.71
C VAL A 585 15.19 11.77 13.65
N ALA A 586 14.42 12.86 13.62
CA ALA A 586 13.37 13.05 12.62
C ALA A 586 13.93 13.11 11.19
N LYS A 587 15.07 13.80 10.99
CA LYS A 587 15.78 13.81 9.70
C LYS A 587 16.24 12.41 9.28
N ALA A 588 16.81 11.64 10.22
CA ALA A 588 17.21 10.26 9.98
C ALA A 588 16.04 9.36 9.53
N VAL A 589 14.90 9.45 10.23
CA VAL A 589 13.70 8.67 9.92
C VAL A 589 13.07 9.11 8.60
N HIS A 590 13.04 10.41 8.32
CA HIS A 590 12.54 10.95 7.05
C HIS A 590 13.34 10.41 5.86
N PHE A 591 14.68 10.41 5.96
CA PHE A 591 15.55 9.81 4.96
C PHE A 591 15.24 8.31 4.75
N LEU A 592 15.11 7.54 5.83
CA LEU A 592 14.81 6.09 5.74
C LEU A 592 13.45 5.80 5.11
N HIS A 593 12.44 6.65 5.36
CA HIS A 593 11.07 6.42 4.88
C HIS A 593 10.86 6.89 3.44
N THR A 594 11.54 7.96 3.03
CA THR A 594 11.22 8.66 1.77
C THR A 594 12.42 8.83 0.84
N GLY A 595 13.64 8.83 1.37
CA GLY A 595 14.89 9.00 0.62
C GLY A 595 15.49 7.69 0.08
N VAL A 596 14.87 6.53 0.36
CA VAL A 596 15.36 5.20 0.00
C VAL A 596 14.22 4.38 -0.61
N ILE A 597 14.51 3.60 -1.65
CA ILE A 597 13.53 2.72 -2.34
C ILE A 597 14.05 1.27 -2.31
N PRO A 598 13.30 0.30 -1.73
CA PRO A 598 12.07 0.49 -0.96
C PRO A 598 12.34 1.21 0.38
N GLY A 599 11.38 2.00 0.84
CA GLY A 599 11.48 2.69 2.12
C GLY A 599 11.61 1.71 3.30
N VAL A 600 12.34 2.11 4.33
CA VAL A 600 12.67 1.31 5.51
C VAL A 600 11.75 1.76 6.66
N TYR A 601 10.63 1.07 6.90
CA TYR A 601 9.56 1.55 7.80
C TYR A 601 9.54 0.95 9.22
N ASN A 602 10.26 -0.14 9.47
CA ASN A 602 10.34 -0.80 10.78
C ASN A 602 11.60 -0.37 11.58
N ASN A 603 11.77 0.93 11.80
CA ASN A 603 12.91 1.47 12.54
C ASN A 603 12.66 1.42 14.06
N ARG A 604 13.54 0.73 14.81
CA ARG A 604 13.41 0.59 16.27
C ARG A 604 13.85 1.89 16.97
N LEU A 605 12.95 2.86 17.09
CA LEU A 605 13.17 4.14 17.78
C LEU A 605 13.09 4.01 19.31
N LYS A 606 14.13 3.43 19.92
CA LYS A 606 14.29 3.36 21.38
C LYS A 606 15.40 4.31 21.84
N THR A 607 15.35 4.81 23.07
CA THR A 607 16.36 5.72 23.64
C THR A 607 17.78 5.12 23.69
N ASN A 608 17.89 3.80 23.62
CA ASN A 608 19.18 3.09 23.56
C ASN A 608 19.80 3.06 22.16
N ASN A 609 19.00 3.34 21.13
CA ASN A 609 19.40 3.30 19.72
C ASN A 609 19.69 4.70 19.15
N ILE A 610 19.61 5.73 19.99
CA ILE A 610 19.98 7.11 19.64
C ILE A 610 21.34 7.35 20.27
N LEU A 611 22.38 7.44 19.45
CA LEU A 611 23.75 7.69 19.88
C LEU A 611 24.10 9.15 19.66
N LEU A 612 24.97 9.69 20.52
CA LEU A 612 25.46 11.07 20.38
C LEU A 612 26.93 11.04 19.93
N ASP A 613 27.25 11.76 18.86
CA ASP A 613 28.64 11.89 18.43
C ASP A 613 29.39 12.97 19.22
N GLU A 614 30.66 13.17 18.88
CA GLU A 614 31.56 14.15 19.52
C GLU A 614 31.00 15.59 19.46
N HIS A 615 30.18 15.89 18.45
CA HIS A 615 29.53 17.19 18.25
C HIS A 615 28.13 17.28 18.87
N ARG A 616 27.69 16.24 19.60
CA ARG A 616 26.34 16.10 20.17
C ARG A 616 25.23 16.01 19.13
N LEU A 617 25.56 15.65 17.88
CA LEU A 617 24.54 15.34 16.88
C LEU A 617 24.00 13.94 17.16
N ALA A 618 22.69 13.79 17.03
CA ALA A 618 22.05 12.49 17.24
C ALA A 618 22.17 11.63 15.98
N LYS A 619 22.63 10.39 16.16
CA LYS A 619 22.70 9.36 15.13
C LYS A 619 21.84 8.16 15.53
N LEU A 620 20.96 7.75 14.64
CA LEU A 620 20.14 6.57 14.82
C LEU A 620 20.95 5.31 14.46
N SER A 621 21.04 4.37 15.39
CA SER A 621 21.59 3.02 15.19
C SER A 621 20.48 1.98 15.02
N ASP A 622 20.85 0.76 14.62
CA ASP A 622 19.97 -0.40 14.50
C ASP A 622 18.77 -0.23 13.55
N TYR A 623 18.86 0.72 12.62
CA TYR A 623 17.94 0.85 11.51
C TYR A 623 18.13 -0.31 10.52
N GLY A 624 17.06 -0.69 9.82
CA GLY A 624 17.13 -1.73 8.79
C GLY A 624 17.43 -3.15 9.29
N MET A 625 17.50 -3.42 10.60
CA MET A 625 17.85 -4.75 11.12
C MET A 625 16.83 -5.85 10.76
N PHE A 626 15.56 -5.48 10.53
CA PHE A 626 14.52 -6.38 10.03
C PHE A 626 14.83 -6.92 8.62
N ILE A 627 15.64 -6.20 7.83
CA ILE A 627 16.08 -6.62 6.49
C ILE A 627 16.92 -7.91 6.63
N ILE A 628 17.61 -8.11 7.76
CA ILE A 628 18.50 -9.25 8.02
C ILE A 628 17.78 -10.37 8.81
N MET A 629 16.81 -10.06 9.68
CA MET A 629 16.31 -10.98 10.73
C MET A 629 14.86 -11.49 10.58
N GLU A 630 14.32 -11.55 9.36
CA GLU A 630 12.89 -11.65 8.95
C GLU A 630 11.93 -12.63 9.67
N GLU A 631 12.34 -13.46 10.65
CA GLU A 631 11.43 -14.37 11.38
C GLU A 631 11.54 -14.42 12.92
N ASN A 632 12.42 -13.65 13.59
CA ASN A 632 12.48 -13.72 15.07
C ASN A 632 11.40 -12.87 15.80
N GLU A 633 10.70 -11.97 15.12
CA GLU A 633 9.68 -11.11 15.75
C GLU A 633 8.35 -11.82 16.06
N LYS A 634 8.06 -12.99 15.48
CA LYS A 634 6.91 -13.81 15.88
C LYS A 634 7.05 -14.38 17.30
N LEU A 635 8.28 -14.61 17.79
CA LEU A 635 8.53 -15.02 19.17
C LEU A 635 8.44 -13.84 20.15
N GLU A 636 8.78 -12.62 19.72
CA GLU A 636 8.70 -11.41 20.55
C GLU A 636 7.27 -10.86 20.67
N ALA A 637 6.45 -10.92 19.61
CA ALA A 637 5.03 -10.55 19.72
C ALA A 637 4.30 -11.34 20.83
N LYS A 638 4.75 -12.58 21.08
CA LYS A 638 4.22 -13.46 22.15
C LYS A 638 4.84 -13.20 23.53
N ARG A 639 6.03 -12.57 23.62
CA ARG A 639 6.75 -12.30 24.88
C ARG A 639 6.61 -10.85 25.36
N GLU A 640 6.63 -9.87 24.45
CA GLU A 640 6.41 -8.45 24.75
C GLU A 640 4.92 -8.11 24.92
N SER A 641 3.98 -8.93 24.41
CA SER A 641 2.55 -8.84 24.74
C SER A 641 2.27 -8.93 26.25
N LEU A 642 3.23 -9.44 27.04
CA LEU A 642 3.11 -9.56 28.49
C LEU A 642 3.92 -8.49 29.27
N LYS A 643 4.72 -7.64 28.62
CA LYS A 643 5.55 -6.63 29.31
C LYS A 643 5.58 -5.22 28.70
N SER A 644 5.07 -5.00 27.51
CA SER A 644 5.01 -3.65 26.90
C SER A 644 3.57 -3.12 26.84
N ARG A 645 2.95 -2.97 28.02
CA ARG A 645 2.11 -1.79 28.25
C ARG A 645 3.11 -0.65 28.51
N TYR A 646 3.03 0.43 27.75
CA TYR A 646 3.95 1.58 27.70
C TYR A 646 5.21 1.39 26.84
N LEU A 647 5.11 1.79 25.56
CA LEU A 647 6.04 2.75 24.94
C LEU A 647 5.50 3.20 23.57
N TYR A 648 4.44 4.01 23.57
CA TYR A 648 4.20 4.97 22.51
C TYR A 648 4.73 6.32 23.01
N LEU A 649 5.62 6.94 22.23
CA LEU A 649 5.98 8.35 22.34
C LEU A 649 6.23 8.90 23.77
N THR A 650 7.09 8.26 24.54
CA THR A 650 7.62 8.86 25.78
C THR A 650 8.86 9.71 25.47
N CYS A 651 8.66 10.79 24.72
CA CYS A 651 9.30 12.06 25.07
C CYS A 651 8.28 12.87 25.89
N TYR A 652 7.88 12.31 27.04
CA TYR A 652 7.13 13.09 28.02
C TYR A 652 8.10 14.02 28.73
N LEU A 653 7.83 15.31 28.58
CA LEU A 653 7.81 16.27 29.68
C LEU A 653 7.50 15.59 31.02
N GLN A 654 8.53 15.23 31.80
CA GLN A 654 8.41 15.08 33.25
C GLN A 654 9.80 15.07 33.90
N LYS A 655 10.25 16.27 34.29
CA LYS A 655 10.79 16.58 35.62
C LYS A 655 10.66 18.09 35.78
N ILE A 656 9.50 18.50 36.27
CA ILE A 656 9.35 19.76 37.00
C ILE A 656 9.73 19.41 38.44
N PRO A 657 10.85 19.91 39.00
CA PRO A 657 10.86 20.32 40.38
C PRO A 657 10.36 21.77 40.45
N SER A 658 9.52 21.99 41.45
CA SER A 658 9.05 23.29 41.99
C SER A 658 9.99 24.46 41.78
#